data_AF-A0A7J4S9E6-F1
#
_entry.id   AF-A0A7J4S9E6-F1
#
_cell.length_a   1.000
_cell.length_b   1.000
_cell.length_c   1.000
_cell.angle_alpha   90.00
_cell.angle_beta   90.00
_cell.angle_gamma   90.00
#
_symmetry.space_group_name_H-M   'P 1'
#
loop_
_entity.id
_entity.type
_entity.pdbx_description
1 polymer ?
#
loop_
_entity_poly.entity_id
_entity_poly.type
_entity_poly.pdbx_seq_one_letter_code
_entity_poly.pdbx_strand_id
1 'polypeptide(L)'
;YFDNQTSGIPPARHRSGRTLKTLTQRLKGKEGRFRSNLSGKRVNFCARSVISPDPYLGVNEVGVPEKIARELTVPIRVTMRNREQMRQMILRGPDIHPGVNYIIRGDKRRVRINARSRLINAGFRCHNPECTEETTMRPDLHQVMPAPNFLPGLVIKKEISRSVVDPSIEITNYVADDNATLANLRGEDLNGNALEKDDPRAILHYKWMWELEQLDKISQDPLPEHLEVTCPHCGSPEDEWGERTNVEDRLSTFDRDGNPKPGMLVERHLIDGDVAIFNRQPSLHRMSMMVHEVRVMQGHTFRFNLAVCTPYNADFDGDEMNLHVIQSEEARAEAKILMRVQEHILTPRYGGAVIGGIHDHISGAYLLSRPGTLISVEHGLEMLGNIGWTGSLPEVVKDNNGRDSFRGQDIISLIIPDNIHLRFRSRSNDDVVVKNGSVEGTLDKRAIGAEDGRLLDAIVQTNGPEKGAKFLDEFTQLSIAACTALGFTTGIDDEDLSPESLAAIEQANADARKLVEEELAAFGKDGKGYETRPGRTPRETLEENIMVMLDEGKQKAGDIAKDELNQSGSTNAAVNMAISGARGSMDNLTMMAGSIGQAKVRGKRLERGYNDRVLAHFKRGGRGALDRGFISNSFKRGLEPTEFFMLSVSGRESLVDTAVRTAKSGYMQRRLINAMDDLKVYDDEMLSVRNTANRIIQFSYGEDGIDPSRGVHGSPFNIDVIVDEALGTEGATVVQRQSRERDESEEDMGAWEFDDSGSNGGES
;
A
#
# COMPACT_ATOMS: atom_id res chain seq x y z
N TYR A 1 17.51 3.67 45.92
CA TYR A 1 17.47 4.94 45.15
C TYR A 1 17.92 4.73 43.71
N PHE A 2 19.09 4.11 43.47
CA PHE A 2 19.56 3.81 42.11
C PHE A 2 18.81 2.65 41.46
N ASP A 3 18.80 1.49 42.13
CA ASP A 3 18.03 0.31 41.75
C ASP A 3 17.07 -0.07 42.89
N ASN A 4 15.91 -0.60 42.50
CA ASN A 4 14.84 -1.05 43.38
C ASN A 4 14.31 -2.44 42.97
N GLN A 5 15.10 -3.17 42.17
CA GLN A 5 14.88 -4.55 41.73
C GLN A 5 16.08 -5.45 42.02
N THR A 6 16.95 -5.04 42.93
CA THR A 6 18.10 -5.84 43.38
C THR A 6 17.60 -7.15 43.98
N SER A 7 18.16 -8.27 43.52
CA SER A 7 17.82 -9.60 44.03
C SER A 7 18.07 -9.69 45.53
N GLY A 8 17.16 -10.36 46.25
CA GLY A 8 17.27 -10.55 47.71
C GLY A 8 16.90 -9.34 48.58
N ILE A 9 16.57 -8.17 48.00
CA ILE A 9 16.18 -6.97 48.75
C ILE A 9 14.71 -6.65 48.49
N PRO A 10 13.88 -6.42 49.54
CA PRO A 10 12.48 -6.07 49.34
C PRO A 10 12.36 -4.73 48.61
N PRO A 11 11.48 -4.62 47.59
CA PRO A 11 11.36 -3.40 46.82
C PRO A 11 10.76 -2.28 47.68
N ALA A 12 11.37 -1.11 47.64
CA ALA A 12 10.82 0.11 48.20
C ALA A 12 9.50 0.46 47.50
N ARG A 13 8.49 0.76 48.30
CA ARG A 13 7.11 1.02 47.85
C ARG A 13 6.68 2.44 48.23
N HIS A 14 5.80 3.00 47.40
CA HIS A 14 5.04 4.18 47.73
C HIS A 14 4.03 3.85 48.85
N ARG A 15 3.46 4.89 49.50
CA ARG A 15 2.41 4.71 50.52
C ARG A 15 1.19 3.91 50.03
N SER A 16 0.95 3.90 48.72
CA SER A 16 -0.10 3.14 48.05
C SER A 16 0.25 1.67 47.77
N GLY A 17 1.43 1.18 48.21
CA GLY A 17 1.89 -0.19 47.97
C GLY A 17 2.53 -0.43 46.60
N ARG A 18 2.42 0.52 45.65
CA ARG A 18 3.09 0.44 44.33
C ARG A 18 4.61 0.56 44.49
N THR A 19 5.37 -0.27 43.78
CA THR A 19 6.84 -0.19 43.76
C THR A 19 7.32 1.13 43.16
N LEU A 20 8.32 1.74 43.79
CA LEU A 20 8.91 2.99 43.30
C LEU A 20 9.73 2.74 42.03
N LYS A 21 9.55 3.60 41.01
CA LYS A 21 10.38 3.64 39.80
C LYS A 21 11.63 4.50 40.03
N THR A 22 12.74 3.84 40.33
CA THR A 22 14.10 4.39 40.47
C THR A 22 14.79 4.64 39.13
N LEU A 23 16.01 5.18 39.16
CA LEU A 23 16.78 5.56 37.97
C LEU A 23 16.96 4.38 37.01
N THR A 24 17.41 3.22 37.50
CA THR A 24 17.61 2.02 36.66
C THR A 24 16.33 1.59 35.97
N GLN A 25 15.18 1.66 36.65
CA GLN A 25 13.88 1.24 36.10
C GLN A 25 13.31 2.25 35.09
N ARG A 26 13.75 3.51 35.13
CA ARG A 26 13.40 4.50 34.10
C ARG A 26 14.21 4.26 32.83
N LEU A 27 15.41 3.70 32.93
CA LEU A 27 16.28 3.38 31.79
C LEU A 27 15.97 2.00 31.19
N LYS A 28 15.80 0.98 32.04
CA LYS A 28 15.58 -0.43 31.69
C LYS A 28 14.14 -0.69 31.24
N GLY A 29 13.96 -1.73 30.44
CA GLY A 29 12.65 -2.26 30.05
C GLY A 29 12.14 -1.74 28.70
N LYS A 30 10.99 -2.26 28.25
CA LYS A 30 10.37 -1.89 26.96
C LYS A 30 9.88 -0.44 26.94
N GLU A 31 9.32 0.03 28.05
CA GLU A 31 8.87 1.42 28.23
C GLU A 31 9.95 2.34 28.83
N GLY A 32 11.18 1.85 28.98
CA GLY A 32 12.30 2.64 29.48
C GLY A 32 12.77 3.68 28.47
N ARG A 33 13.56 4.66 28.93
CA ARG A 33 14.03 5.81 28.14
C ARG A 33 14.75 5.40 26.85
N PHE A 34 15.62 4.38 26.89
CA PHE A 34 16.35 3.92 25.71
C PHE A 34 15.41 3.44 24.59
N ARG A 35 14.42 2.61 24.92
CA ARG A 35 13.54 2.00 23.92
C ARG A 35 12.36 2.88 23.50
N SER A 36 11.81 3.68 24.41
CA SER A 36 10.56 4.42 24.21
C SER A 36 10.76 5.90 23.86
N ASN A 37 11.97 6.44 24.08
CA ASN A 37 12.23 7.87 23.84
C ASN A 37 13.47 8.15 22.98
N LEU A 38 14.43 7.22 22.88
CA LEU A 38 15.65 7.38 22.08
C LEU A 38 15.56 6.58 20.78
N SER A 39 15.54 5.24 20.85
CA SER A 39 15.47 4.38 19.65
C SER A 39 14.13 4.48 18.92
N GLY A 40 13.05 4.76 19.64
CA GLY A 40 11.73 5.06 19.09
C GLY A 40 11.15 6.25 19.85
N LYS A 41 10.40 7.11 19.17
CA LYS A 41 9.74 8.28 19.77
C LYS A 41 8.43 8.57 19.07
N ARG A 42 7.54 9.30 19.74
CA ARG A 42 6.37 9.89 19.06
C ARG A 42 6.84 11.04 18.18
N VAL A 43 6.27 11.12 16.99
CA VAL A 43 6.58 12.14 15.98
C VAL A 43 5.37 13.02 15.73
N ASN A 44 5.62 14.26 15.29
CA ASN A 44 4.57 15.17 14.83
C ASN A 44 4.30 14.96 13.33
N PHE A 45 3.34 15.69 12.77
CA PHE A 45 3.00 15.68 11.34
C PHE A 45 2.67 14.27 10.82
N CYS A 46 1.90 13.53 11.60
CA CYS A 46 1.40 12.22 11.23
C CYS A 46 -0.11 12.13 11.48
N ALA A 47 -0.77 11.28 10.70
CA ALA A 47 -2.17 10.91 10.88
C ALA A 47 -2.32 9.39 10.82
N ARG A 48 -3.44 8.90 11.35
CA ARG A 48 -3.82 7.49 11.33
C ARG A 48 -5.31 7.41 11.06
N SER A 49 -5.72 6.54 10.14
CA SER A 49 -7.11 6.29 9.80
C SER A 49 -7.28 4.88 9.24
N VAL A 50 -8.53 4.44 9.18
CA VAL A 50 -8.94 3.20 8.52
C VAL A 50 -8.62 3.29 7.02
N ILE A 51 -8.24 2.17 6.42
CA ILE A 51 -7.99 2.06 4.98
C ILE A 51 -9.21 1.55 4.21
N SER A 52 -9.30 1.94 2.94
CA SER A 52 -10.32 1.48 1.99
C SER A 52 -9.69 1.25 0.61
N PRO A 53 -10.15 0.26 -0.16
CA PRO A 53 -9.60 -0.02 -1.47
C PRO A 53 -10.02 1.05 -2.48
N ASP A 54 -9.13 1.39 -3.41
CA ASP A 54 -9.47 2.22 -4.57
C ASP A 54 -8.64 1.78 -5.80
N PRO A 55 -9.25 1.07 -6.76
CA PRO A 55 -8.54 0.56 -7.95
C PRO A 55 -8.23 1.65 -9.00
N TYR A 56 -8.79 2.86 -8.85
CA TYR A 56 -8.59 3.97 -9.80
C TYR A 56 -7.46 4.91 -9.41
N LEU A 57 -6.88 4.71 -8.21
CA LEU A 57 -5.65 5.38 -7.81
C LEU A 57 -4.45 4.66 -8.41
N GLY A 58 -3.46 5.43 -8.85
CA GLY A 58 -2.18 4.85 -9.27
C GLY A 58 -1.49 4.13 -8.11
N VAL A 59 -0.61 3.18 -8.40
CA VAL A 59 0.15 2.43 -7.37
C VAL A 59 1.00 3.31 -6.47
N ASN A 60 1.42 4.47 -6.97
CA ASN A 60 2.16 5.47 -6.20
C ASN A 60 1.24 6.42 -5.42
N GLU A 61 -0.06 6.43 -5.65
CA GLU A 61 -0.99 7.39 -5.04
C GLU A 61 -1.63 6.87 -3.74
N VAL A 62 -1.82 7.79 -2.79
CA VAL A 62 -2.64 7.56 -1.60
C VAL A 62 -3.72 8.64 -1.49
N GLY A 63 -4.97 8.21 -1.45
CA GLY A 63 -6.11 9.05 -1.18
C GLY A 63 -6.11 9.52 0.26
N VAL A 64 -5.99 10.83 0.48
CA VAL A 64 -5.98 11.48 1.79
C VAL A 64 -7.26 12.29 1.99
N PRO A 65 -8.01 12.07 3.09
CA PRO A 65 -9.15 12.90 3.46
C PRO A 65 -8.83 14.39 3.50
N GLU A 66 -9.68 15.23 2.92
CA GLU A 66 -9.55 16.70 2.94
C GLU A 66 -9.36 17.25 4.37
N LYS A 67 -10.03 16.65 5.36
CA LYS A 67 -9.86 17.03 6.78
C LYS A 67 -8.43 16.83 7.27
N ILE A 68 -7.79 15.72 6.89
CA ILE A 68 -6.39 15.44 7.24
C ILE A 68 -5.46 16.37 6.45
N ALA A 69 -5.76 16.60 5.17
CA ALA A 69 -4.98 17.47 4.30
C ALA A 69 -4.93 18.94 4.78
N ARG A 70 -6.02 19.45 5.37
CA ARG A 70 -6.07 20.80 5.98
C ARG A 70 -5.31 20.92 7.30
N GLU A 71 -5.19 19.84 8.07
CA GLU A 71 -4.51 19.85 9.37
C GLU A 71 -3.00 19.64 9.23
N LEU A 72 -2.61 18.67 8.39
CA LEU A 72 -1.21 18.41 8.09
C LEU A 72 -0.67 19.46 7.13
N THR A 73 0.58 19.87 7.32
CA THR A 73 1.18 20.95 6.53
C THR A 73 2.57 20.60 6.03
N VAL A 74 2.90 21.20 4.90
CA VAL A 74 4.22 21.14 4.27
C VAL A 74 4.81 22.55 4.28
N PRO A 75 6.00 22.74 4.90
CA PRO A 75 6.68 24.02 4.87
C PRO A 75 7.34 24.21 3.49
N ILE A 76 6.92 25.26 2.80
CA ILE A 76 7.45 25.67 1.50
C ILE A 76 8.08 27.04 1.63
N ARG A 77 9.31 27.18 1.14
CA ARG A 77 9.96 28.49 1.04
C ARG A 77 9.42 29.24 -0.17
N VAL A 78 9.07 30.51 0.04
CA VAL A 78 8.70 31.43 -1.04
C VAL A 78 9.92 31.70 -1.91
N THR A 79 9.74 31.55 -3.20
CA THR A 79 10.69 31.84 -4.27
C THR A 79 9.99 32.69 -5.31
N MET A 80 10.73 33.32 -6.22
CA MET A 80 10.12 34.05 -7.35
C MET A 80 9.16 33.17 -8.17
N ARG A 81 9.42 31.85 -8.26
CA ARG A 81 8.59 30.90 -9.04
C ARG A 81 7.27 30.54 -8.39
N ASN A 82 7.18 30.52 -7.06
CA ASN A 82 5.96 30.10 -6.35
C ASN A 82 5.29 31.23 -5.56
N ARG A 83 5.81 32.46 -5.62
CA ARG A 83 5.35 33.60 -4.83
C ARG A 83 3.85 33.85 -4.96
N GLU A 84 3.34 33.94 -6.17
CA GLU A 84 1.92 34.24 -6.40
C GLU A 84 1.02 33.04 -6.05
N GLN A 85 1.49 31.81 -6.24
CA GLN A 85 0.79 30.62 -5.76
C GLN A 85 0.66 30.64 -4.23
N MET A 86 1.76 30.95 -3.51
CA MET A 86 1.75 31.08 -2.06
C MET A 86 0.86 32.24 -1.61
N ARG A 87 0.87 33.37 -2.32
CA ARG A 87 -0.01 34.52 -2.04
C ARG A 87 -1.49 34.12 -2.07
N GLN A 88 -1.90 33.41 -3.12
CA GLN A 88 -3.27 32.91 -3.25
C GLN A 88 -3.64 31.94 -2.13
N MET A 89 -2.75 31.01 -1.77
CA MET A 89 -2.99 30.07 -0.67
C MET A 89 -3.06 30.76 0.70
N ILE A 90 -2.19 31.74 0.96
CA ILE A 90 -2.24 32.56 2.18
C ILE A 90 -3.57 33.30 2.23
N LEU A 91 -4.01 33.89 1.12
CA LEU A 91 -5.26 34.65 1.03
C LEU A 91 -6.49 33.78 1.32
N ARG A 92 -6.53 32.52 0.87
CA ARG A 92 -7.61 31.56 1.20
C ARG A 92 -7.70 31.26 2.70
N GLY A 93 -6.57 31.32 3.41
CA GLY A 93 -6.51 31.06 4.85
C GLY A 93 -6.54 29.56 5.20
N PRO A 94 -6.77 29.21 6.47
CA PRO A 94 -6.68 27.83 6.96
C PRO A 94 -7.93 26.97 6.70
N ASP A 95 -9.09 27.59 6.44
CA ASP A 95 -10.37 26.89 6.41
C ASP A 95 -10.71 26.32 5.02
N ILE A 96 -10.22 26.99 3.96
CA ILE A 96 -10.46 26.64 2.56
C ILE A 96 -9.23 25.94 2.00
N HIS A 97 -9.40 24.69 1.56
CA HIS A 97 -8.34 23.93 0.89
C HIS A 97 -8.27 24.29 -0.61
N PRO A 98 -7.06 24.43 -1.20
CA PRO A 98 -5.75 24.41 -0.55
C PRO A 98 -5.40 25.78 0.03
N GLY A 99 -5.03 25.79 1.31
CA GLY A 99 -4.80 26.99 2.12
C GLY A 99 -3.55 26.91 3.00
N VAL A 100 -3.46 27.79 4.01
CA VAL A 100 -2.27 27.96 4.87
C VAL A 100 -2.66 28.10 6.34
N ASN A 101 -1.99 27.36 7.20
CA ASN A 101 -2.21 27.41 8.65
C ASN A 101 -1.25 28.38 9.35
N TYR A 102 0.03 28.36 8.96
CA TYR A 102 1.07 29.17 9.57
C TYR A 102 2.04 29.73 8.53
N ILE A 103 2.70 30.82 8.91
CA ILE A 103 3.84 31.38 8.19
C ILE A 103 4.98 31.62 9.17
N ILE A 104 6.21 31.54 8.69
CA ILE A 104 7.42 31.87 9.44
C ILE A 104 8.09 33.02 8.70
N ARG A 105 8.09 34.19 9.34
CA ARG A 105 8.67 35.43 8.81
C ARG A 105 10.20 35.41 8.88
N GLY A 106 10.86 36.38 8.24
CA GLY A 106 12.32 36.53 8.26
C GLY A 106 12.93 36.66 9.67
N ASP A 107 12.16 37.14 10.65
CA ASP A 107 12.53 37.20 12.07
C ASP A 107 12.36 35.87 12.82
N LYS A 108 12.09 34.77 12.11
CA LYS A 108 11.82 33.41 12.62
C LYS A 108 10.56 33.32 13.50
N ARG A 109 9.71 34.35 13.56
CA ARG A 109 8.43 34.26 14.28
C ARG A 109 7.42 33.47 13.46
N ARG A 110 6.88 32.43 14.08
CA ARG A 110 5.77 31.63 13.55
C ARG A 110 4.44 32.33 13.85
N VAL A 111 3.70 32.70 12.82
CA VAL A 111 2.43 33.42 12.90
C VAL A 111 1.32 32.53 12.37
N ARG A 112 0.24 32.40 13.14
CA ARG A 112 -0.97 31.69 12.70
C ARG A 112 -1.79 32.57 11.75
N ILE A 113 -2.27 31.99 10.66
CA ILE A 113 -3.13 32.69 9.71
C ILE A 113 -4.57 32.75 10.25
N ASN A 114 -5.16 33.94 10.18
CA ASN A 114 -6.55 34.25 10.52
C ASN A 114 -7.11 35.25 9.48
N ALA A 115 -8.39 35.62 9.60
CA ALA A 115 -9.07 36.48 8.63
C ALA A 115 -8.37 37.82 8.33
N ARG A 116 -7.65 38.40 9.31
CA ARG A 116 -6.90 39.66 9.12
C ARG A 116 -5.47 39.40 8.68
N SER A 117 -4.79 38.43 9.29
CA SER A 117 -3.38 38.15 9.00
C SER A 117 -3.18 37.55 7.61
N ARG A 118 -4.18 36.85 7.04
CA ARG A 118 -4.14 36.39 5.65
C ARG A 118 -3.93 37.55 4.68
N LEU A 119 -4.74 38.60 4.80
CA LEU A 119 -4.69 39.80 3.95
C LEU A 119 -3.36 40.54 4.12
N ILE A 120 -2.93 40.72 5.36
CA ILE A 120 -1.68 41.43 5.65
C ILE A 120 -0.48 40.68 5.08
N ASN A 121 -0.38 39.36 5.26
CA ASN A 121 0.81 38.61 4.84
C ASN A 121 0.80 38.23 3.35
N ALA A 122 -0.38 38.20 2.72
CA ALA A 122 -0.50 38.14 1.27
C ALA A 122 -0.26 39.50 0.60
N GLY A 123 -0.25 40.61 1.35
CA GLY A 123 -0.18 41.96 0.82
C GLY A 123 1.19 42.62 0.90
N PHE A 124 1.16 43.93 0.65
CA PHE A 124 2.27 44.86 0.63
C PHE A 124 2.22 45.75 1.89
N ARG A 125 3.37 46.36 2.19
CA ARG A 125 3.51 47.39 3.21
C ARG A 125 3.99 48.68 2.56
N CYS A 126 3.27 49.78 2.77
CA CYS A 126 3.72 51.12 2.44
C CYS A 126 4.72 51.62 3.49
N HIS A 127 5.81 52.26 3.05
CA HIS A 127 6.79 52.88 3.95
C HIS A 127 6.61 54.39 4.09
N ASN A 128 5.54 54.98 3.53
CA ASN A 128 5.19 56.37 3.78
C ASN A 128 4.79 56.55 5.26
N PRO A 129 5.53 57.32 6.08
CA PRO A 129 5.16 57.57 7.47
C PRO A 129 3.83 58.29 7.62
N GLU A 130 3.40 59.03 6.60
CA GLU A 130 2.12 59.75 6.58
C GLU A 130 0.95 58.86 6.14
N CYS A 131 1.17 57.60 5.77
CA CYS A 131 0.10 56.68 5.36
C CYS A 131 -0.64 56.12 6.59
N THR A 132 -1.60 56.89 7.11
CA THR A 132 -2.37 56.59 8.33
C THR A 132 -3.88 56.55 8.06
N GLU A 133 -4.69 56.37 9.10
CA GLU A 133 -6.16 56.42 9.01
C GLU A 133 -6.68 57.81 8.60
N GLU A 134 -6.02 58.88 9.04
CA GLU A 134 -6.47 60.26 8.81
C GLU A 134 -6.19 60.76 7.39
N THR A 135 -5.19 60.19 6.73
CA THR A 135 -4.68 60.62 5.41
C THR A 135 -5.04 59.65 4.29
N THR A 136 -5.77 58.57 4.58
CA THR A 136 -6.12 57.54 3.59
C THR A 136 -7.12 58.07 2.56
N MET A 137 -6.76 57.96 1.27
CA MET A 137 -7.64 58.23 0.13
C MET A 137 -8.71 57.14 -0.08
N ARG A 138 -8.54 55.97 0.56
CA ARG A 138 -9.45 54.82 0.48
C ARG A 138 -9.94 54.38 1.87
N PRO A 139 -10.95 55.05 2.45
CA PRO A 139 -11.51 54.68 3.75
C PRO A 139 -12.15 53.28 3.77
N ASP A 140 -12.76 52.88 2.65
CA ASP A 140 -13.32 51.55 2.41
C ASP A 140 -12.23 50.46 2.52
N LEU A 141 -11.07 50.69 1.92
CA LEU A 141 -9.90 49.81 2.05
C LEU A 141 -9.35 49.80 3.45
N HIS A 142 -9.26 50.96 4.11
CA HIS A 142 -8.72 51.06 5.47
C HIS A 142 -9.53 50.21 6.47
N GLN A 143 -10.86 50.14 6.32
CA GLN A 143 -11.70 49.31 7.18
C GLN A 143 -11.40 47.80 7.04
N VAL A 144 -11.07 47.32 5.83
CA VAL A 144 -10.74 45.91 5.55
C VAL A 144 -9.27 45.60 5.84
N MET A 145 -8.38 46.47 5.37
CA MET A 145 -6.93 46.37 5.49
C MET A 145 -6.36 47.73 5.93
N PRO A 146 -6.13 47.91 7.23
CA PRO A 146 -5.65 49.20 7.73
C PRO A 146 -4.28 49.58 7.19
N ALA A 147 -4.15 50.84 6.80
CA ALA A 147 -2.88 51.48 6.47
C ALA A 147 -1.86 51.21 7.58
N PRO A 148 -0.59 50.89 7.26
CA PRO A 148 0.04 51.02 5.94
C PRO A 148 -0.01 49.74 5.08
N ASN A 149 -0.94 48.80 5.32
CA ASN A 149 -1.00 47.53 4.58
C ASN A 149 -2.03 47.61 3.44
N PHE A 150 -1.71 47.05 2.29
CA PHE A 150 -2.63 46.98 1.16
C PHE A 150 -2.36 45.74 0.31
N LEU A 151 -3.30 45.32 -0.53
CA LEU A 151 -3.11 44.26 -1.50
C LEU A 151 -3.57 44.77 -2.87
N PRO A 152 -2.67 44.94 -3.85
CA PRO A 152 -3.07 45.26 -5.21
C PRO A 152 -4.04 44.22 -5.77
N GLY A 153 -5.08 44.68 -6.48
CA GLY A 153 -6.14 43.81 -6.98
C GLY A 153 -7.18 43.35 -5.95
N LEU A 154 -7.10 43.79 -4.68
CA LEU A 154 -8.13 43.51 -3.66
C LEU A 154 -9.46 44.15 -4.05
N VAL A 155 -10.50 43.33 -4.08
CA VAL A 155 -11.88 43.77 -4.30
C VAL A 155 -12.60 43.90 -2.96
N ILE A 156 -13.29 45.01 -2.78
CA ILE A 156 -14.03 45.31 -1.54
C ILE A 156 -15.52 45.32 -1.87
N LYS A 157 -16.28 44.56 -1.08
CA LYS A 157 -17.73 44.50 -1.15
C LYS A 157 -18.36 45.23 0.02
N LYS A 158 -19.42 45.99 -0.25
CA LYS A 158 -20.25 46.67 0.74
C LYS A 158 -21.31 45.71 1.28
N GLU A 159 -21.34 45.48 2.58
CA GLU A 159 -22.39 44.75 3.29
C GLU A 159 -23.22 45.72 4.12
N ILE A 160 -24.53 45.71 3.88
CA ILE A 160 -25.49 46.53 4.64
C ILE A 160 -26.18 45.61 5.64
N SER A 161 -25.89 45.82 6.92
CA SER A 161 -26.53 45.11 8.03
C SER A 161 -27.46 46.06 8.78
N ARG A 162 -28.63 45.58 9.21
CA ARG A 162 -29.52 46.37 10.08
C ARG A 162 -29.06 46.27 11.53
N SER A 163 -29.08 47.38 12.26
CA SER A 163 -28.72 47.41 13.68
C SER A 163 -29.66 46.52 14.51
N VAL A 164 -29.10 45.78 15.46
CA VAL A 164 -29.84 44.89 16.38
C VAL A 164 -30.71 45.71 17.35
N VAL A 165 -30.32 46.95 17.63
CA VAL A 165 -30.98 47.83 18.62
C VAL A 165 -32.10 48.66 17.96
N ASP A 166 -31.93 49.02 16.69
CA ASP A 166 -32.93 49.77 15.92
C ASP A 166 -32.93 49.28 14.45
N PRO A 167 -33.98 48.56 14.03
CA PRO A 167 -34.08 48.04 12.66
C PRO A 167 -34.11 49.11 11.56
N SER A 168 -34.30 50.39 11.90
CA SER A 168 -34.28 51.51 10.96
C SER A 168 -32.87 52.03 10.66
N ILE A 169 -31.86 51.63 11.43
CA ILE A 169 -30.46 52.05 11.25
C ILE A 169 -29.73 51.00 10.41
N GLU A 170 -29.33 51.39 9.20
CA GLU A 170 -28.48 50.61 8.32
C GLU A 170 -27.00 50.88 8.62
N ILE A 171 -26.27 49.85 9.06
CA ILE A 171 -24.83 49.87 9.29
C ILE A 171 -24.16 49.32 8.02
N THR A 172 -23.38 50.19 7.36
CA THR A 172 -22.53 49.82 6.23
C THR A 172 -21.20 49.28 6.76
N ASN A 173 -20.87 48.04 6.42
CA ASN A 173 -19.55 47.43 6.63
C ASN A 173 -18.91 47.08 5.29
N TYR A 174 -17.58 47.08 5.24
CA TYR A 174 -16.83 46.63 4.07
C TYR A 174 -16.12 45.31 4.37
N VAL A 175 -16.15 44.37 3.42
CA VAL A 175 -15.52 43.05 3.51
C VAL A 175 -14.74 42.78 2.24
N ALA A 176 -13.63 42.04 2.34
CA ALA A 176 -12.90 41.57 1.17
C ALA A 176 -13.73 40.56 0.36
N ASP A 177 -13.86 40.78 -0.94
CA ASP A 177 -14.40 39.79 -1.86
C ASP A 177 -13.24 38.86 -2.28
N ASP A 178 -13.11 37.75 -1.57
CA ASP A 178 -12.01 36.80 -1.76
C ASP A 178 -12.04 36.17 -3.16
N ASN A 179 -13.22 35.89 -3.71
CA ASN A 179 -13.37 35.26 -5.02
C ASN A 179 -12.93 36.21 -6.14
N ALA A 180 -13.41 37.46 -6.12
CA ALA A 180 -13.03 38.46 -7.10
C ALA A 180 -11.55 38.86 -6.96
N THR A 181 -11.04 38.92 -5.73
CA THR A 181 -9.61 39.18 -5.48
C THR A 181 -8.73 38.05 -6.00
N LEU A 182 -9.10 36.78 -5.77
CA LEU A 182 -8.37 35.63 -6.29
C LEU A 182 -8.38 35.58 -7.82
N ALA A 183 -9.50 35.92 -8.46
CA ALA A 183 -9.57 36.04 -9.92
C ALA A 183 -8.59 37.10 -10.45
N ASN A 184 -8.59 38.30 -9.85
CA ASN A 184 -7.64 39.36 -10.19
C ASN A 184 -6.17 38.93 -10.03
N LEU A 185 -5.83 38.19 -8.95
CA LEU A 185 -4.49 37.64 -8.73
C LEU A 185 -4.08 36.55 -9.74
N ARG A 186 -5.05 35.94 -10.43
CA ARG A 186 -4.81 35.03 -11.56
C ARG A 186 -4.74 35.75 -12.92
N GLY A 187 -4.98 37.06 -12.95
CA GLY A 187 -5.09 37.82 -14.19
C GLY A 187 -6.40 37.56 -14.94
N GLU A 188 -7.46 37.17 -14.24
CA GLU A 188 -8.75 36.78 -14.81
C GLU A 188 -9.90 37.62 -14.23
N ASP A 189 -10.98 37.78 -14.99
CA ASP A 189 -12.26 38.25 -14.48
C ASP A 189 -13.04 37.14 -13.73
N LEU A 190 -14.21 37.46 -13.18
CA LEU A 190 -15.06 36.48 -12.49
C LEU A 190 -15.61 35.36 -13.40
N ASN A 191 -15.59 35.56 -14.72
CA ASN A 191 -16.03 34.58 -15.71
C ASN A 191 -14.86 33.73 -16.22
N GLY A 192 -13.63 33.97 -15.76
CA GLY A 192 -12.42 33.27 -16.19
C GLY A 192 -11.79 33.82 -17.47
N ASN A 193 -12.21 34.99 -17.96
CA ASN A 193 -11.56 35.63 -19.10
C ASN A 193 -10.29 36.35 -18.65
N ALA A 194 -9.22 36.25 -19.43
CA ALA A 194 -7.99 37.00 -19.15
C ALA A 194 -8.23 38.51 -19.20
N LEU A 195 -7.66 39.22 -18.22
CA LEU A 195 -7.67 40.68 -18.16
C LEU A 195 -6.64 41.25 -19.16
N GLU A 196 -6.75 42.54 -19.48
CA GLU A 196 -5.73 43.19 -20.31
C GLU A 196 -4.43 43.39 -19.49
N LYS A 197 -3.27 43.38 -20.15
CA LYS A 197 -1.96 43.50 -19.48
C LYS A 197 -1.81 44.81 -18.68
N ASP A 198 -2.46 45.86 -19.15
CA ASP A 198 -2.46 47.19 -18.51
C ASP A 198 -3.59 47.35 -17.48
N ASP A 199 -4.42 46.31 -17.24
CA ASP A 199 -5.52 46.38 -16.28
C ASP A 199 -4.98 46.49 -14.84
N PRO A 200 -5.32 47.57 -14.11
CA PRO A 200 -4.81 47.80 -12.75
C PRO A 200 -5.17 46.69 -11.75
N ARG A 201 -6.21 45.89 -12.03
CA ARG A 201 -6.63 44.77 -11.16
C ARG A 201 -5.66 43.60 -11.20
N ALA A 202 -5.02 43.38 -12.35
CA ALA A 202 -4.15 42.24 -12.63
C ALA A 202 -2.64 42.56 -12.51
N ILE A 203 -2.29 43.75 -12.00
CA ILE A 203 -0.89 44.22 -11.91
C ILE A 203 0.05 43.16 -11.32
N LEU A 204 -0.35 42.46 -10.24
CA LEU A 204 0.53 41.46 -9.62
C LEU A 204 0.77 40.24 -10.50
N HIS A 205 -0.25 39.80 -11.22
CA HIS A 205 -0.13 38.67 -12.13
C HIS A 205 0.83 39.00 -13.28
N TYR A 206 0.61 40.13 -13.96
CA TYR A 206 1.46 40.53 -15.09
C TYR A 206 2.85 40.97 -14.66
N LYS A 207 3.00 41.60 -13.49
CA LYS A 207 4.31 41.88 -12.89
C LYS A 207 5.07 40.59 -12.63
N TRP A 208 4.43 39.59 -12.04
CA TRP A 208 5.07 38.30 -11.78
C TRP A 208 5.46 37.57 -13.07
N MET A 209 4.57 37.53 -14.06
CA MET A 209 4.87 36.96 -15.38
C MET A 209 6.07 37.64 -16.03
N TRP A 210 6.12 38.98 -16.01
CA TRP A 210 7.26 39.74 -16.51
C TRP A 210 8.53 39.40 -15.73
N GLU A 211 8.49 39.39 -14.39
CA GLU A 211 9.66 39.01 -13.56
C GLU A 211 10.16 37.59 -13.89
N LEU A 212 9.26 36.64 -14.16
CA LEU A 212 9.63 35.29 -14.57
C LEU A 212 10.32 35.24 -15.93
N GLU A 213 9.86 36.01 -16.91
CA GLU A 213 10.49 36.11 -18.25
C GLU A 213 11.91 36.68 -18.18
N GLN A 214 12.21 37.50 -17.17
CA GLN A 214 13.51 38.12 -16.97
C GLN A 214 14.51 37.25 -16.20
N LEU A 215 14.07 36.20 -15.50
CA LEU A 215 14.93 35.38 -14.62
C LEU A 215 16.12 34.76 -15.35
N ASP A 216 15.92 34.34 -16.59
CA ASP A 216 16.93 33.63 -17.39
C ASP A 216 17.74 34.59 -18.30
N LYS A 217 17.46 35.90 -18.28
CA LYS A 217 18.19 36.89 -19.09
C LYS A 217 19.45 37.39 -18.38
N ILE A 218 20.55 37.50 -19.14
CA ILE A 218 21.85 38.00 -18.65
C ILE A 218 21.76 39.49 -18.26
N SER A 219 20.96 40.28 -19.00
CA SER A 219 20.64 41.67 -18.69
C SER A 219 19.13 41.80 -18.58
N GLN A 220 18.66 42.25 -17.42
CA GLN A 220 17.23 42.45 -17.17
C GLN A 220 16.79 43.79 -17.77
N ASP A 221 15.65 43.81 -18.47
CA ASP A 221 15.05 45.05 -18.94
C ASP A 221 14.43 45.80 -17.74
N PRO A 222 14.28 47.14 -17.78
CA PRO A 222 13.61 47.88 -16.72
C PRO A 222 12.13 47.48 -16.60
N LEU A 223 11.59 47.49 -15.37
CA LEU A 223 10.18 47.20 -15.12
C LEU A 223 9.30 48.23 -15.85
N PRO A 224 8.31 47.80 -16.67
CA PRO A 224 7.37 48.72 -17.31
C PRO A 224 6.59 49.56 -16.28
N GLU A 225 6.40 50.86 -16.56
CA GLU A 225 5.74 51.81 -15.65
C GLU A 225 4.33 51.36 -15.23
N HIS A 226 3.56 50.70 -16.12
CA HIS A 226 2.22 50.19 -15.81
C HIS A 226 2.21 49.01 -14.82
N LEU A 227 3.36 48.36 -14.58
CA LEU A 227 3.53 47.27 -13.61
C LEU A 227 4.10 47.75 -12.28
N GLU A 228 4.36 49.05 -12.13
CA GLU A 228 4.75 49.63 -10.85
C GLU A 228 3.59 49.58 -9.86
N VAL A 229 3.86 49.06 -8.66
CA VAL A 229 2.86 48.92 -7.61
C VAL A 229 2.90 50.17 -6.74
N THR A 230 1.80 50.92 -6.69
CA THR A 230 1.63 52.08 -5.81
C THR A 230 0.66 51.79 -4.66
N CYS A 231 0.80 52.52 -3.56
CA CYS A 231 -0.08 52.35 -2.41
C CYS A 231 -1.44 53.03 -2.65
N PRO A 232 -2.58 52.31 -2.65
CA PRO A 232 -3.90 52.90 -2.86
C PRO A 232 -4.38 53.77 -1.69
N HIS A 233 -3.72 53.73 -0.53
CA HIS A 233 -4.04 54.61 0.60
C HIS A 233 -3.51 56.03 0.42
N CYS A 234 -2.32 56.21 -0.13
CA CYS A 234 -1.67 57.53 -0.22
C CYS A 234 -1.20 57.91 -1.63
N GLY A 235 -1.32 57.01 -2.61
CA GLY A 235 -0.81 57.21 -3.97
C GLY A 235 0.71 57.05 -4.13
N SER A 236 1.44 56.69 -3.07
CA SER A 236 2.92 56.67 -3.04
C SER A 236 3.52 58.01 -3.51
N PRO A 237 3.35 59.10 -2.76
CA PRO A 237 3.77 60.44 -3.18
C PRO A 237 5.27 60.50 -3.47
N GLU A 238 5.64 61.41 -4.38
CA GLU A 238 7.02 61.74 -4.73
C GLU A 238 7.61 62.68 -3.68
N ASP A 239 8.87 62.46 -3.32
CA ASP A 239 9.63 63.34 -2.45
C ASP A 239 10.18 64.57 -3.20
N GLU A 240 10.91 65.43 -2.49
CA GLU A 240 11.50 66.66 -3.05
C GLU A 240 12.52 66.41 -4.18
N TRP A 241 12.96 65.16 -4.36
CA TRP A 241 13.89 64.72 -5.41
C TRP A 241 13.20 63.99 -6.56
N GLY A 242 11.86 63.87 -6.52
CA GLY A 242 11.07 63.16 -7.53
C GLY A 242 11.04 61.64 -7.35
N GLU A 243 11.53 61.11 -6.22
CA GLU A 243 11.49 59.67 -5.93
C GLU A 243 10.18 59.29 -5.24
N ARG A 244 9.49 58.28 -5.76
CA ARG A 244 8.23 57.79 -5.18
C ARG A 244 8.45 57.04 -3.88
N THR A 245 7.48 57.14 -2.98
CA THR A 245 7.54 56.40 -1.72
C THR A 245 7.53 54.88 -1.94
N ASN A 246 8.56 54.22 -1.42
CA ASN A 246 8.76 52.78 -1.54
C ASN A 246 7.65 51.92 -0.90
N VAL A 247 7.29 50.83 -1.59
CA VAL A 247 6.40 49.78 -1.10
C VAL A 247 7.14 48.45 -1.04
N GLU A 248 6.85 47.64 -0.02
CA GLU A 248 7.47 46.33 0.17
C GLU A 248 6.44 45.22 -0.03
N ASP A 249 6.70 44.32 -0.99
CA ASP A 249 6.02 43.03 -1.04
C ASP A 249 6.57 42.13 0.09
N ARG A 250 5.68 41.70 1.00
CA ARG A 250 6.06 40.83 2.13
C ARG A 250 6.51 39.44 1.69
N LEU A 251 6.15 39.03 0.49
CA LEU A 251 6.58 37.77 -0.13
C LEU A 251 7.79 37.96 -1.05
N SER A 252 8.34 39.17 -1.18
CA SER A 252 9.55 39.41 -1.96
C SER A 252 10.74 38.62 -1.42
N THR A 253 11.53 38.12 -2.35
CA THR A 253 12.86 37.52 -2.10
C THR A 253 13.98 38.54 -2.24
N PHE A 254 13.68 39.83 -2.33
CA PHE A 254 14.64 40.92 -2.29
C PHE A 254 14.33 41.87 -1.12
N ASP A 255 15.37 42.45 -0.55
CA ASP A 255 15.24 43.54 0.42
C ASP A 255 14.95 44.88 -0.27
N ARG A 256 14.92 45.96 0.51
CA ARG A 256 14.62 47.30 0.00
C ARG A 256 15.71 47.87 -0.89
N ASP A 257 16.94 47.38 -0.74
CA ASP A 257 18.11 47.84 -1.48
C ASP A 257 18.34 46.96 -2.73
N GLY A 258 17.42 46.03 -3.02
CA GLY A 258 17.50 45.11 -4.14
C GLY A 258 18.38 43.89 -3.90
N ASN A 259 18.89 43.67 -2.68
CA ASN A 259 19.72 42.51 -2.39
C ASN A 259 18.85 41.25 -2.15
N PRO A 260 19.31 40.06 -2.57
CA PRO A 260 18.61 38.82 -2.30
C PRO A 260 18.43 38.56 -0.79
N LYS A 261 17.20 38.26 -0.37
CA LYS A 261 16.85 37.82 0.97
C LYS A 261 16.10 36.49 0.94
N PRO A 262 16.24 35.62 1.96
CA PRO A 262 15.46 34.40 2.04
C PRO A 262 13.96 34.72 2.07
N GLY A 263 13.20 34.11 1.16
CA GLY A 263 11.74 34.22 1.18
C GLY A 263 11.12 33.67 2.46
N MET A 264 9.89 34.11 2.74
CA MET A 264 9.09 33.62 3.86
C MET A 264 8.87 32.10 3.76
N LEU A 265 8.73 31.40 4.88
CA LEU A 265 8.35 29.99 4.89
C LEU A 265 6.85 29.88 5.19
N VAL A 266 6.13 29.17 4.34
CA VAL A 266 4.67 29.02 4.38
C VAL A 266 4.34 27.57 4.70
N GLU A 267 3.67 27.33 5.82
CA GLU A 267 3.15 26.01 6.19
C GLU A 267 1.77 25.83 5.55
N ARG A 268 1.76 25.42 4.27
CA ARG A 268 0.54 25.18 3.50
C ARG A 268 -0.05 23.80 3.79
N HIS A 269 -1.34 23.63 3.54
CA HIS A 269 -2.02 22.33 3.54
C HIS A 269 -1.30 21.34 2.60
N LEU A 270 -1.49 20.04 2.85
CA LEU A 270 -1.15 19.01 1.85
C LEU A 270 -1.94 19.29 0.57
N ILE A 271 -1.35 19.03 -0.59
CA ILE A 271 -2.02 19.12 -1.89
C ILE A 271 -1.67 17.89 -2.73
N ASP A 272 -2.34 17.74 -3.87
CA ASP A 272 -2.07 16.66 -4.81
C ASP A 272 -0.60 16.67 -5.28
N GLY A 273 0.03 15.49 -5.27
CA GLY A 273 1.44 15.30 -5.63
C GLY A 273 2.45 15.54 -4.50
N ASP A 274 2.01 15.93 -3.30
CA ASP A 274 2.91 15.95 -2.13
C ASP A 274 3.33 14.53 -1.75
N VAL A 275 4.59 14.36 -1.35
CA VAL A 275 5.11 13.05 -0.93
C VAL A 275 4.90 12.81 0.58
N ALA A 276 4.36 11.65 0.92
CA ALA A 276 4.14 11.22 2.29
C ALA A 276 4.57 9.76 2.47
N ILE A 277 5.10 9.44 3.65
CA ILE A 277 5.44 8.05 3.99
C ILE A 277 4.20 7.37 4.55
N PHE A 278 3.82 6.26 3.94
CA PHE A 278 2.67 5.45 4.33
C PHE A 278 3.13 4.10 4.86
N ASN A 279 2.62 3.72 6.04
CA ASN A 279 3.07 2.51 6.72
C ASN A 279 1.94 1.75 7.43
N ARG A 280 2.04 0.42 7.42
CA ARG A 280 1.24 -0.47 8.25
C ARG A 280 2.09 -1.06 9.37
N GLN A 281 1.48 -1.24 10.54
CA GLN A 281 2.09 -1.94 11.67
C GLN A 281 1.50 -3.35 11.76
N PRO A 282 2.30 -4.40 12.04
CA PRO A 282 3.74 -4.37 12.28
C PRO A 282 4.56 -4.23 10.98
N SER A 283 5.70 -3.52 11.06
CA SER A 283 6.59 -3.35 9.91
C SER A 283 7.67 -4.44 9.93
N LEU A 284 7.52 -5.44 9.05
CA LEU A 284 8.37 -6.64 9.01
C LEU A 284 9.57 -6.49 8.06
N HIS A 285 9.42 -5.67 7.03
CA HIS A 285 10.46 -5.40 6.04
C HIS A 285 10.38 -3.94 5.59
N ARG A 286 11.39 -3.46 4.86
CA ARG A 286 11.43 -2.05 4.43
C ARG A 286 10.21 -1.62 3.62
N MET A 287 9.65 -2.51 2.80
CA MET A 287 8.44 -2.24 1.99
C MET A 287 7.16 -2.10 2.83
N SER A 288 7.17 -2.39 4.14
CA SER A 288 6.03 -2.06 5.02
C SER A 288 5.92 -0.55 5.31
N MET A 289 6.87 0.25 4.79
CA MET A 289 6.94 1.71 4.88
C MET A 289 7.47 2.26 3.55
N MET A 290 6.58 2.79 2.72
CA MET A 290 6.92 3.33 1.38
C MET A 290 6.35 4.73 1.22
N VAL A 291 6.85 5.46 0.24
CA VAL A 291 6.40 6.81 -0.10
C VAL A 291 5.32 6.74 -1.15
N HIS A 292 4.23 7.42 -0.86
CA HIS A 292 3.13 7.66 -1.77
C HIS A 292 3.00 9.15 -2.07
N GLU A 293 2.40 9.44 -3.21
CA GLU A 293 1.96 10.76 -3.63
C GLU A 293 0.54 10.98 -3.13
N VAL A 294 0.33 12.08 -2.43
CA VAL A 294 -0.95 12.44 -1.86
C VAL A 294 -1.92 12.79 -2.98
N ARG A 295 -3.14 12.27 -2.89
CA ARG A 295 -4.29 12.71 -3.66
C ARG A 295 -5.42 13.07 -2.69
N VAL A 296 -5.80 14.33 -2.64
CA VAL A 296 -6.80 14.84 -1.69
C VAL A 296 -8.18 14.46 -2.19
N MET A 297 -8.94 13.76 -1.36
CA MET A 297 -10.25 13.25 -1.72
C MET A 297 -11.27 13.46 -0.59
N GLN A 298 -12.54 13.45 -0.97
CA GLN A 298 -13.63 13.44 0.01
C GLN A 298 -13.70 12.11 0.75
N GLY A 299 -14.10 12.16 2.03
CA GLY A 299 -14.24 10.99 2.90
C GLY A 299 -13.40 11.09 4.18
N HIS A 300 -13.21 9.94 4.83
CA HIS A 300 -12.54 9.84 6.14
C HIS A 300 -11.47 8.74 6.22
N THR A 301 -11.37 7.90 5.19
CA THR A 301 -10.42 6.77 5.12
C THR A 301 -9.23 7.12 4.24
N PHE A 302 -8.10 6.44 4.48
CA PHE A 302 -7.01 6.43 3.50
C PHE A 302 -7.37 5.46 2.37
N ARG A 303 -7.18 5.86 1.13
CA ARG A 303 -7.40 5.02 -0.05
C ARG A 303 -6.09 4.71 -0.74
N PHE A 304 -5.91 3.50 -1.23
CA PHE A 304 -4.74 3.16 -2.04
C PHE A 304 -5.06 1.96 -2.94
N ASN A 305 -4.20 1.75 -3.93
CA ASN A 305 -4.36 0.71 -4.94
C ASN A 305 -4.21 -0.70 -4.33
N LEU A 306 -5.10 -1.61 -4.72
CA LEU A 306 -5.18 -3.00 -4.28
C LEU A 306 -3.90 -3.81 -4.58
N ALA A 307 -3.19 -3.51 -5.67
CA ALA A 307 -1.95 -4.19 -6.03
C ALA A 307 -0.84 -3.99 -4.98
N VAL A 308 -0.96 -2.96 -4.14
CA VAL A 308 0.00 -2.60 -3.09
C VAL A 308 -0.39 -3.18 -1.72
N CYS A 309 -1.43 -4.00 -1.62
CA CYS A 309 -1.83 -4.63 -0.35
C CYS A 309 -0.78 -5.61 0.17
N THR A 310 -0.19 -6.41 -0.72
CA THR A 310 0.79 -7.47 -0.38
C THR A 310 2.00 -6.97 0.42
N PRO A 311 2.75 -5.92 0.01
CA PRO A 311 3.88 -5.42 0.81
C PRO A 311 3.48 -4.85 2.18
N TYR A 312 2.26 -4.38 2.35
CA TYR A 312 1.76 -3.94 3.66
C TYR A 312 1.16 -5.10 4.48
N ASN A 313 0.94 -6.26 3.85
CA ASN A 313 0.11 -7.33 4.35
C ASN A 313 -1.26 -6.79 4.83
N ALA A 314 -1.80 -5.83 4.08
CA ALA A 314 -2.99 -5.07 4.45
C ALA A 314 -4.25 -5.76 3.93
N ASP A 315 -5.27 -5.78 4.78
CA ASP A 315 -6.63 -6.15 4.41
C ASP A 315 -7.58 -4.95 4.62
N PHE A 316 -8.86 -5.12 4.32
CA PHE A 316 -9.87 -4.06 4.44
C PHE A 316 -10.97 -4.45 5.44
N ASP A 317 -10.64 -5.20 6.49
CA ASP A 317 -11.60 -5.66 7.50
C ASP A 317 -11.79 -4.68 8.68
N GLY A 318 -11.12 -3.53 8.62
CA GLY A 318 -11.04 -2.54 9.70
C GLY A 318 -9.61 -2.09 10.00
N ASP A 319 -8.63 -2.58 9.25
CA ASP A 319 -7.24 -2.19 9.30
C ASP A 319 -7.02 -0.66 9.29
N GLU A 320 -6.04 -0.23 10.08
CA GLU A 320 -5.61 1.17 10.17
C GLU A 320 -4.14 1.32 9.77
N MET A 321 -3.84 2.35 8.98
CA MET A 321 -2.48 2.68 8.57
C MET A 321 -2.11 4.11 8.98
N ASN A 322 -0.81 4.39 9.08
CA ASN A 322 -0.32 5.71 9.43
C ASN A 322 0.29 6.40 8.20
N LEU A 323 0.10 7.72 8.16
CA LEU A 323 0.65 8.62 7.17
C LEU A 323 1.59 9.60 7.87
N HIS A 324 2.79 9.79 7.35
CA HIS A 324 3.81 10.69 7.88
C HIS A 324 4.21 11.71 6.82
N VAL A 325 4.09 13.00 7.13
CA VAL A 325 4.37 14.08 6.19
C VAL A 325 5.78 14.62 6.38
N ILE A 326 6.56 14.57 5.32
CA ILE A 326 7.99 14.93 5.34
C ILE A 326 8.16 16.46 5.27
N GLN A 327 8.86 17.01 6.25
CA GLN A 327 8.96 18.46 6.46
C GLN A 327 10.10 19.12 5.68
N SER A 328 11.31 18.56 5.65
CA SER A 328 12.44 19.16 4.91
C SER A 328 12.40 18.82 3.42
N GLU A 329 12.86 19.75 2.59
CA GLU A 329 12.96 19.57 1.13
C GLU A 329 13.93 18.43 0.77
N GLU A 330 15.07 18.35 1.45
CA GLU A 330 16.06 17.28 1.25
C GLU A 330 15.47 15.89 1.52
N ALA A 331 14.77 15.72 2.65
CA ALA A 331 14.15 14.45 2.99
C ALA A 331 12.99 14.11 2.04
N ARG A 332 12.25 15.11 1.54
CA ARG A 332 11.22 14.88 0.51
C ARG A 332 11.87 14.36 -0.79
N ALA A 333 12.99 14.95 -1.20
CA ALA A 333 13.71 14.53 -2.39
C ALA A 333 14.29 13.10 -2.22
N GLU A 334 14.96 12.83 -1.10
CA GLU A 334 15.49 11.50 -0.77
C GLU A 334 14.38 10.44 -0.79
N ALA A 335 13.28 10.71 -0.09
CA ALA A 335 12.16 9.78 0.00
C ALA A 335 11.48 9.58 -1.37
N LYS A 336 11.36 10.63 -2.19
CA LYS A 336 10.83 10.53 -3.55
C LYS A 336 11.72 9.68 -4.48
N ILE A 337 13.04 9.76 -4.31
CA ILE A 337 13.99 9.02 -5.17
C ILE A 337 14.13 7.57 -4.72
N LEU A 338 14.19 7.31 -3.41
CA LEU A 338 14.58 6.00 -2.88
C LEU A 338 13.42 5.12 -2.40
N MET A 339 12.28 5.72 -2.02
CA MET A 339 11.24 5.02 -1.27
C MET A 339 9.87 4.99 -1.94
N ARG A 340 9.73 5.53 -3.17
CA ARG A 340 8.46 5.45 -3.92
C ARG A 340 8.06 4.00 -4.15
N VAL A 341 6.76 3.75 -4.21
CA VAL A 341 6.19 2.39 -4.39
C VAL A 341 6.77 1.70 -5.63
N GLN A 342 6.84 2.41 -6.76
CA GLN A 342 7.40 1.88 -8.01
C GLN A 342 8.84 1.34 -7.88
N GLU A 343 9.67 1.93 -7.00
CA GLU A 343 11.07 1.52 -6.78
C GLU A 343 11.16 0.23 -5.92
N HIS A 344 10.02 -0.27 -5.46
CA HIS A 344 9.88 -1.42 -4.59
C HIS A 344 8.89 -2.47 -5.12
N ILE A 345 8.59 -2.44 -6.43
CA ILE A 345 7.84 -3.52 -7.08
C ILE A 345 8.59 -4.85 -6.88
N LEU A 346 9.89 -4.87 -7.15
CA LEU A 346 10.76 -6.04 -6.94
C LEU A 346 11.29 -6.10 -5.50
N THR A 347 11.16 -7.26 -4.86
CA THR A 347 11.61 -7.43 -3.46
C THR A 347 13.11 -7.68 -3.34
N PRO A 348 13.79 -7.10 -2.34
CA PRO A 348 15.19 -7.43 -2.03
C PRO A 348 15.36 -8.83 -1.43
N ARG A 349 14.28 -9.55 -1.10
CA ARG A 349 14.38 -10.91 -0.54
C ARG A 349 14.80 -11.93 -1.58
N TYR A 350 14.31 -11.79 -2.81
CA TYR A 350 14.53 -12.77 -3.86
C TYR A 350 14.52 -12.19 -5.28
N GLY A 351 14.18 -10.91 -5.52
CA GLY A 351 14.18 -10.34 -6.87
C GLY A 351 13.01 -10.75 -7.74
N GLY A 352 11.79 -10.71 -7.19
CA GLY A 352 10.54 -10.86 -7.94
C GLY A 352 9.49 -9.85 -7.48
N ALA A 353 8.47 -9.62 -8.29
CA ALA A 353 7.45 -8.60 -8.05
C ALA A 353 6.57 -8.96 -6.85
N VAL A 354 6.72 -8.27 -5.73
CA VAL A 354 5.82 -8.40 -4.56
C VAL A 354 4.56 -7.55 -4.71
N ILE A 355 4.63 -6.50 -5.54
CA ILE A 355 3.48 -5.67 -5.90
C ILE A 355 2.96 -6.20 -7.24
N GLY A 356 1.67 -6.52 -7.31
CA GLY A 356 1.07 -7.12 -8.50
C GLY A 356 -0.44 -7.33 -8.33
N GLY A 357 -1.08 -7.86 -9.37
CA GLY A 357 -2.50 -8.18 -9.33
C GLY A 357 -2.84 -9.19 -8.23
N ILE A 358 -3.97 -8.99 -7.57
CA ILE A 358 -4.54 -9.91 -6.58
C ILE A 358 -6.02 -10.12 -6.86
N HIS A 359 -6.58 -11.26 -6.44
CA HIS A 359 -8.02 -11.55 -6.50
C HIS A 359 -8.64 -11.20 -7.87
N ASP A 360 -9.53 -10.20 -7.91
CA ASP A 360 -10.30 -9.77 -9.09
C ASP A 360 -9.41 -9.34 -10.27
N HIS A 361 -8.21 -8.81 -10.01
CA HIS A 361 -7.26 -8.50 -11.08
C HIS A 361 -6.82 -9.76 -11.84
N ILE A 362 -6.66 -10.88 -11.11
CA ILE A 362 -6.29 -12.18 -11.67
C ILE A 362 -7.50 -12.80 -12.38
N SER A 363 -8.68 -12.77 -11.75
CA SER A 363 -9.91 -13.28 -12.38
C SER A 363 -10.22 -12.55 -13.68
N GLY A 364 -10.12 -11.22 -13.70
CA GLY A 364 -10.37 -10.40 -14.90
C GLY A 364 -9.36 -10.67 -16.01
N ALA A 365 -8.08 -10.77 -15.65
CA ALA A 365 -7.03 -11.15 -16.59
C ALA A 365 -7.28 -12.55 -17.19
N TYR A 366 -7.64 -13.52 -16.36
CA TYR A 366 -7.93 -14.89 -16.77
C TYR A 366 -9.12 -14.94 -17.74
N LEU A 367 -10.24 -14.29 -17.40
CA LEU A 367 -11.43 -14.25 -18.25
C LEU A 367 -11.15 -13.58 -19.61
N LEU A 368 -10.39 -12.49 -19.61
CA LEU A 368 -10.10 -11.70 -20.81
C LEU A 368 -9.08 -12.39 -21.73
N SER A 369 -8.02 -12.99 -21.17
CA SER A 369 -6.91 -13.56 -21.95
C SER A 369 -7.14 -14.99 -22.44
N ARG A 370 -8.19 -15.67 -21.96
CA ARG A 370 -8.45 -17.06 -22.32
C ARG A 370 -8.60 -17.24 -23.84
N PRO A 371 -7.98 -18.29 -24.43
CA PRO A 371 -8.12 -18.58 -25.85
C PRO A 371 -9.57 -18.71 -26.29
N GLY A 372 -9.94 -17.99 -27.35
CA GLY A 372 -11.30 -18.00 -27.91
C GLY A 372 -12.28 -17.03 -27.24
N THR A 373 -11.88 -16.26 -26.23
CA THR A 373 -12.73 -15.20 -25.67
C THR A 373 -12.94 -14.07 -26.68
N LEU A 374 -14.20 -13.83 -27.04
CA LEU A 374 -14.64 -12.71 -27.88
C LEU A 374 -15.43 -11.71 -27.04
N ILE A 375 -15.07 -10.45 -27.14
CA ILE A 375 -15.67 -9.32 -26.41
C ILE A 375 -16.43 -8.46 -27.40
N SER A 376 -17.69 -8.11 -27.14
CA SER A 376 -18.42 -7.18 -28.02
C SER A 376 -17.67 -5.85 -28.15
N VAL A 377 -17.76 -5.20 -29.32
CA VAL A 377 -17.10 -3.90 -29.53
C VAL A 377 -17.53 -2.86 -28.47
N GLU A 378 -18.79 -2.87 -28.05
CA GLU A 378 -19.31 -1.97 -27.01
C GLU A 378 -18.58 -2.17 -25.67
N HIS A 379 -18.49 -3.40 -25.16
CA HIS A 379 -17.77 -3.69 -23.93
C HIS A 379 -16.27 -3.44 -24.06
N GLY A 380 -15.68 -3.75 -25.22
CA GLY A 380 -14.26 -3.49 -25.47
C GLY A 380 -13.94 -1.98 -25.45
N LEU A 381 -14.79 -1.14 -26.03
CA LEU A 381 -14.63 0.31 -25.98
C LEU A 381 -14.81 0.87 -24.56
N GLU A 382 -15.71 0.31 -23.76
CA GLU A 382 -15.85 0.67 -22.34
C GLU A 382 -14.58 0.32 -21.54
N MET A 383 -14.05 -0.89 -21.74
CA MET A 383 -12.78 -1.32 -21.11
C MET A 383 -11.62 -0.39 -21.46
N LEU A 384 -11.46 -0.07 -22.75
CA LEU A 384 -10.42 0.85 -23.24
C LEU A 384 -10.64 2.29 -22.76
N GLY A 385 -11.89 2.71 -22.59
CA GLY A 385 -12.24 4.01 -22.02
C GLY A 385 -11.79 4.17 -20.57
N ASN A 386 -11.90 3.11 -19.76
CA ASN A 386 -11.49 3.14 -18.35
C ASN A 386 -9.98 3.36 -18.15
N ILE A 387 -9.15 2.87 -19.08
CA ILE A 387 -7.70 3.11 -19.07
C ILE A 387 -7.30 4.36 -19.86
N GLY A 388 -8.26 5.12 -20.40
CA GLY A 388 -8.00 6.31 -21.20
C GLY A 388 -7.19 6.03 -22.48
N TRP A 389 -7.38 4.87 -23.10
CA TRP A 389 -6.63 4.47 -24.29
C TRP A 389 -6.91 5.41 -25.48
N THR A 390 -5.85 5.89 -26.12
CA THR A 390 -5.90 6.83 -27.26
C THR A 390 -5.22 6.30 -28.52
N GLY A 391 -4.70 5.06 -28.47
CA GLY A 391 -4.00 4.42 -29.59
C GLY A 391 -4.94 3.79 -30.62
N SER A 392 -4.36 2.99 -31.53
CA SER A 392 -5.13 2.20 -32.48
C SER A 392 -5.97 1.14 -31.78
N LEU A 393 -7.18 0.92 -32.28
CA LEU A 393 -8.06 -0.15 -31.82
C LEU A 393 -7.59 -1.51 -32.36
N PRO A 394 -7.89 -2.60 -31.64
CA PRO A 394 -7.57 -3.95 -32.09
C PRO A 394 -8.43 -4.36 -33.29
N GLU A 395 -8.03 -5.43 -33.97
CA GLU A 395 -8.77 -5.94 -35.13
C GLU A 395 -10.17 -6.43 -34.75
N VAL A 396 -11.17 -6.05 -35.54
CA VAL A 396 -12.56 -6.47 -35.33
C VAL A 396 -12.77 -7.83 -35.99
N VAL A 397 -13.15 -8.80 -35.17
CA VAL A 397 -13.49 -10.17 -35.56
C VAL A 397 -15.01 -10.37 -35.44
N LYS A 398 -15.59 -11.24 -36.26
CA LYS A 398 -17.00 -11.60 -36.17
C LYS A 398 -17.20 -12.75 -35.17
N ASP A 399 -18.09 -12.57 -34.20
CA ASP A 399 -18.55 -13.64 -33.31
C ASP A 399 -19.42 -14.67 -34.06
N ASN A 400 -19.70 -15.81 -33.43
CA ASN A 400 -20.58 -16.88 -33.88
C ASN A 400 -21.96 -16.39 -34.34
N ASN A 401 -22.43 -15.25 -33.82
CA ASN A 401 -23.69 -14.60 -34.17
C ASN A 401 -23.56 -13.53 -35.27
N GLY A 402 -22.39 -13.39 -35.91
CA GLY A 402 -22.12 -12.39 -36.95
C GLY A 402 -21.95 -10.94 -36.45
N ARG A 403 -21.85 -10.75 -35.12
CA ARG A 403 -21.65 -9.44 -34.48
C ARG A 403 -20.18 -9.07 -34.43
N ASP A 404 -19.89 -7.78 -34.46
CA ASP A 404 -18.53 -7.25 -34.33
C ASP A 404 -18.04 -7.39 -32.88
N SER A 405 -16.87 -8.00 -32.75
CA SER A 405 -16.22 -8.30 -31.48
C SER A 405 -14.71 -8.12 -31.58
N PHE A 406 -14.04 -7.88 -30.46
CA PHE A 406 -12.60 -7.93 -30.32
C PHE A 406 -12.18 -9.26 -29.69
N ARG A 407 -10.96 -9.73 -29.97
CA ARG A 407 -10.37 -10.82 -29.19
C ARG A 407 -9.84 -10.24 -27.88
N GLY A 408 -10.11 -10.90 -26.76
CA GLY A 408 -9.66 -10.41 -25.46
C GLY A 408 -8.13 -10.32 -25.32
N GLN A 409 -7.40 -11.25 -25.96
CA GLN A 409 -5.93 -11.20 -26.08
C GLN A 409 -5.42 -9.96 -26.81
N ASP A 410 -6.13 -9.51 -27.85
CA ASP A 410 -5.73 -8.33 -28.63
C ASP A 410 -5.92 -7.05 -27.81
N ILE A 411 -6.95 -7.00 -26.94
CA ILE A 411 -7.16 -5.87 -26.01
C ILE A 411 -6.00 -5.77 -25.01
N ILE A 412 -5.60 -6.88 -24.41
CA ILE A 412 -4.47 -6.90 -23.44
C ILE A 412 -3.14 -6.58 -24.13
N SER A 413 -2.97 -7.03 -25.37
CA SER A 413 -1.75 -6.79 -26.15
C SER A 413 -1.45 -5.29 -26.35
N LEU A 414 -2.47 -4.41 -26.32
CA LEU A 414 -2.30 -2.96 -26.47
C LEU A 414 -1.47 -2.32 -25.36
N ILE A 415 -1.53 -2.85 -24.13
CA ILE A 415 -0.83 -2.28 -22.97
C ILE A 415 0.55 -2.90 -22.76
N ILE A 416 0.93 -3.91 -23.56
CA ILE A 416 2.20 -4.62 -23.40
C ILE A 416 3.27 -4.00 -24.31
N PRO A 417 4.46 -3.66 -23.79
CA PRO A 417 5.53 -3.10 -24.61
C PRO A 417 6.04 -4.09 -25.68
N ASP A 418 6.31 -3.59 -26.87
CA ASP A 418 6.78 -4.40 -28.02
C ASP A 418 8.10 -5.14 -27.75
N ASN A 419 8.95 -4.59 -26.88
CA ASN A 419 10.28 -5.11 -26.57
C ASN A 419 10.29 -6.28 -25.57
N ILE A 420 9.13 -6.84 -25.24
CA ILE A 420 9.02 -7.97 -24.31
C ILE A 420 8.91 -9.28 -25.09
N HIS A 421 9.83 -10.19 -24.78
CA HIS A 421 9.86 -11.56 -25.29
C HIS A 421 9.90 -12.52 -24.11
N LEU A 422 8.82 -13.25 -23.92
CA LEU A 422 8.67 -14.14 -22.76
C LEU A 422 7.85 -15.37 -23.12
N ARG A 423 8.26 -16.53 -22.60
CA ARG A 423 7.47 -17.75 -22.64
C ARG A 423 7.42 -18.39 -21.25
N PHE A 424 6.23 -18.76 -20.79
CA PHE A 424 6.06 -19.50 -19.54
C PHE A 424 4.78 -20.34 -19.52
N ARG A 425 4.72 -21.30 -18.60
CA ARG A 425 3.54 -22.12 -18.35
C ARG A 425 2.66 -21.45 -17.30
N SER A 426 1.43 -21.11 -17.64
CA SER A 426 0.43 -20.58 -16.70
C SER A 426 0.07 -21.62 -15.62
N ARG A 427 -0.57 -21.18 -14.52
CA ARG A 427 -1.15 -22.05 -13.49
C ARG A 427 -2.29 -22.88 -14.06
N SER A 428 -3.01 -22.35 -15.06
CA SER A 428 -4.04 -23.06 -15.84
C SER A 428 -3.49 -24.12 -16.81
N ASN A 429 -2.17 -24.35 -16.85
CA ASN A 429 -1.51 -25.26 -17.79
C ASN A 429 -1.64 -24.84 -19.27
N ASP A 430 -1.64 -23.55 -19.55
CA ASP A 430 -1.49 -23.01 -20.91
C ASP A 430 -0.06 -22.50 -21.13
N ASP A 431 0.45 -22.63 -22.35
CA ASP A 431 1.69 -21.97 -22.75
C ASP A 431 1.39 -20.51 -23.09
N VAL A 432 1.92 -19.59 -22.29
CA VAL A 432 1.85 -18.15 -22.54
C VAL A 432 3.07 -17.73 -23.33
N VAL A 433 2.84 -17.05 -24.45
CA VAL A 433 3.88 -16.51 -25.33
C VAL A 433 3.62 -15.02 -25.53
N VAL A 434 4.61 -14.19 -25.21
CA VAL A 434 4.57 -12.74 -25.43
C VAL A 434 5.67 -12.38 -26.42
N LYS A 435 5.30 -11.77 -27.55
CA LYS A 435 6.25 -11.38 -28.60
C LYS A 435 5.75 -10.17 -29.38
N ASN A 436 6.60 -9.15 -29.51
CA ASN A 436 6.31 -7.93 -30.28
C ASN A 436 4.96 -7.30 -29.88
N GLY A 437 4.69 -7.22 -28.57
CA GLY A 437 3.46 -6.66 -28.02
C GLY A 437 2.25 -7.62 -28.07
N SER A 438 2.31 -8.72 -28.82
CA SER A 438 1.23 -9.70 -28.89
C SER A 438 1.33 -10.74 -27.77
N VAL A 439 0.18 -11.07 -27.18
CA VAL A 439 0.03 -12.14 -26.17
C VAL A 439 -0.81 -13.28 -26.70
N GLU A 440 -0.26 -14.49 -26.58
CA GLU A 440 -0.99 -15.74 -26.74
C GLU A 440 -0.97 -16.53 -25.43
N GLY A 441 -2.04 -17.29 -25.17
CA GLY A 441 -2.23 -18.06 -23.94
C GLY A 441 -3.04 -17.31 -22.88
N THR A 442 -3.20 -17.94 -21.72
CA THR A 442 -4.03 -17.44 -20.61
C THR A 442 -3.16 -16.79 -19.53
N LEU A 443 -3.43 -15.53 -19.21
CA LEU A 443 -2.80 -14.76 -18.14
C LEU A 443 -3.51 -15.00 -16.81
N ASP A 444 -2.78 -15.52 -15.83
CA ASP A 444 -3.27 -15.81 -14.49
C ASP A 444 -2.30 -15.28 -13.42
N LYS A 445 -2.32 -15.83 -12.20
CA LYS A 445 -1.41 -15.43 -11.11
C LYS A 445 0.07 -15.46 -11.55
N ARG A 446 0.49 -16.36 -12.43
CA ARG A 446 1.90 -16.43 -12.92
C ARG A 446 2.27 -15.32 -13.89
N ALA A 447 1.29 -14.64 -14.47
CA ALA A 447 1.54 -13.52 -15.37
C ALA A 447 1.77 -12.22 -14.59
N ILE A 448 0.82 -11.88 -13.73
CA ILE A 448 0.72 -10.55 -13.09
C ILE A 448 0.62 -10.61 -11.57
N GLY A 449 0.47 -11.80 -11.00
CA GLY A 449 0.18 -11.98 -9.58
C GLY A 449 1.30 -11.46 -8.69
N ALA A 450 0.94 -10.93 -7.53
CA ALA A 450 1.92 -10.65 -6.48
C ALA A 450 2.72 -11.93 -6.14
N GLU A 451 4.04 -11.78 -6.02
CA GLU A 451 5.09 -12.78 -5.79
C GLU A 451 5.44 -13.74 -6.95
N ASP A 452 4.57 -13.87 -7.98
CA ASP A 452 4.71 -14.87 -9.06
C ASP A 452 4.56 -14.27 -10.47
N GLY A 453 4.46 -12.94 -10.59
CA GLY A 453 4.13 -12.23 -11.82
C GLY A 453 5.29 -12.10 -12.81
N ARG A 454 5.50 -13.12 -13.65
CA ARG A 454 6.63 -13.19 -14.60
C ARG A 454 6.60 -12.12 -15.69
N LEU A 455 5.41 -11.76 -16.18
CA LEU A 455 5.26 -10.71 -17.20
C LEU A 455 5.60 -9.34 -16.59
N LEU A 456 5.12 -9.09 -15.36
CA LEU A 456 5.44 -7.87 -14.64
C LEU A 456 6.93 -7.76 -14.34
N ASP A 457 7.56 -8.84 -13.89
CA ASP A 457 9.01 -8.91 -13.67
C ASP A 457 9.80 -8.55 -14.93
N ALA A 458 9.45 -9.14 -16.08
CA ALA A 458 10.10 -8.88 -17.36
C ALA A 458 9.98 -7.41 -17.78
N ILE A 459 8.81 -6.80 -17.61
CA ILE A 459 8.58 -5.39 -17.93
C ILE A 459 9.39 -4.48 -17.00
N VAL A 460 9.37 -4.71 -15.69
CA VAL A 460 10.10 -3.87 -14.73
C VAL A 460 11.62 -3.98 -14.96
N GLN A 461 12.12 -5.17 -15.24
CA GLN A 461 13.55 -5.40 -15.48
C GLN A 461 14.03 -4.77 -16.80
N THR A 462 13.24 -4.87 -17.87
CA THR A 462 13.65 -4.40 -19.21
C THR A 462 13.41 -2.90 -19.39
N ASN A 463 12.28 -2.40 -18.89
CA ASN A 463 11.81 -1.04 -19.15
C ASN A 463 11.92 -0.09 -17.94
N GLY A 464 12.27 -0.62 -16.77
CA GLY A 464 12.42 0.13 -15.53
C GLY A 464 11.12 0.26 -14.71
N PRO A 465 11.23 0.70 -13.45
CA PRO A 465 10.13 0.72 -12.49
C PRO A 465 9.00 1.69 -12.87
N GLU A 466 9.32 2.82 -13.51
CA GLU A 466 8.30 3.80 -13.94
C GLU A 466 7.34 3.23 -15.00
N LYS A 467 7.90 2.57 -16.03
CA LYS A 467 7.08 1.89 -17.04
C LYS A 467 6.36 0.68 -16.47
N GLY A 468 6.98 -0.04 -15.53
CA GLY A 468 6.33 -1.13 -14.79
C GLY A 468 5.13 -0.67 -13.96
N ALA A 469 5.25 0.46 -13.27
CA ALA A 469 4.14 1.06 -12.51
C ALA A 469 3.00 1.50 -13.42
N LYS A 470 3.31 2.16 -14.55
CA LYS A 470 2.31 2.54 -15.55
C LYS A 470 1.57 1.31 -16.10
N PHE A 471 2.31 0.27 -16.50
CA PHE A 471 1.72 -0.99 -16.97
C PHE A 471 0.82 -1.62 -15.90
N LEU A 472 1.25 -1.62 -14.64
CA LEU A 472 0.47 -2.17 -13.54
C LEU A 472 -0.83 -1.39 -13.29
N ASP A 473 -0.80 -0.05 -13.37
CA ASP A 473 -2.00 0.79 -13.29
C ASP A 473 -2.98 0.50 -14.43
N GLU A 474 -2.51 0.48 -15.68
CA GLU A 474 -3.33 0.18 -16.86
C GLU A 474 -3.90 -1.25 -16.80
N PHE A 475 -3.07 -2.23 -16.42
CA PHE A 475 -3.48 -3.63 -16.33
C PHE A 475 -4.52 -3.85 -15.23
N THR A 476 -4.31 -3.29 -14.03
CA THR A 476 -5.24 -3.48 -12.91
C THR A 476 -6.60 -2.86 -13.21
N GLN A 477 -6.64 -1.67 -13.82
CA GLN A 477 -7.88 -1.02 -14.25
C GLN A 477 -8.58 -1.79 -15.37
N LEU A 478 -7.82 -2.26 -16.37
CA LEU A 478 -8.36 -3.08 -17.47
C LEU A 478 -8.98 -4.38 -16.95
N SER A 479 -8.32 -5.07 -16.03
CA SER A 479 -8.84 -6.32 -15.44
C SER A 479 -10.12 -6.08 -14.63
N ILE A 480 -10.23 -4.98 -13.89
CA ILE A 480 -11.47 -4.63 -13.17
C ILE A 480 -12.60 -4.29 -14.15
N ALA A 481 -12.29 -3.56 -15.23
CA ALA A 481 -13.26 -3.29 -16.28
C ALA A 481 -13.74 -4.59 -16.95
N ALA A 482 -12.82 -5.53 -17.19
CA ALA A 482 -13.13 -6.85 -17.73
C ALA A 482 -14.06 -7.65 -16.80
N CYS A 483 -13.75 -7.73 -15.51
CA CYS A 483 -14.62 -8.35 -14.51
C CYS A 483 -16.02 -7.72 -14.46
N THR A 484 -16.09 -6.39 -14.55
CA THR A 484 -17.36 -5.65 -14.51
C THR A 484 -18.23 -5.95 -15.73
N ALA A 485 -17.64 -5.91 -16.93
CA ALA A 485 -18.37 -6.09 -18.18
C ALA A 485 -18.74 -7.56 -18.48
N LEU A 486 -17.85 -8.51 -18.12
CA LEU A 486 -18.10 -9.94 -18.33
C LEU A 486 -18.99 -10.54 -17.23
N GLY A 487 -18.99 -9.93 -16.05
CA GLY A 487 -19.67 -10.45 -14.88
C GLY A 487 -18.95 -11.66 -14.29
N PHE A 488 -18.67 -11.62 -12.99
CA PHE A 488 -18.09 -12.74 -12.27
C PHE A 488 -18.74 -12.87 -10.90
N THR A 489 -19.33 -14.04 -10.64
CA THR A 489 -20.04 -14.34 -9.40
C THR A 489 -19.86 -15.80 -9.07
N THR A 490 -19.97 -16.15 -7.79
CA THR A 490 -19.99 -17.55 -7.32
C THR A 490 -21.27 -17.82 -6.56
N GLY A 491 -21.76 -19.05 -6.64
CA GLY A 491 -22.96 -19.53 -5.96
C GLY A 491 -22.71 -20.82 -5.19
N ILE A 492 -23.70 -21.26 -4.41
CA ILE A 492 -23.61 -22.53 -3.65
C ILE A 492 -23.60 -23.73 -4.62
N ASP A 493 -24.20 -23.56 -5.81
CA ASP A 493 -24.27 -24.52 -6.91
C ASP A 493 -22.91 -24.80 -7.56
N ASP A 494 -21.93 -23.89 -7.43
CA ASP A 494 -20.55 -24.14 -7.90
C ASP A 494 -19.89 -25.34 -7.19
N GLU A 495 -20.43 -25.78 -6.06
CA GLU A 495 -19.96 -26.92 -5.28
C GLU A 495 -20.86 -28.15 -5.46
N ASP A 496 -21.83 -28.15 -6.38
CA ASP A 496 -22.73 -29.29 -6.58
C ASP A 496 -21.98 -30.46 -7.23
N LEU A 497 -22.14 -31.63 -6.63
CA LEU A 497 -21.64 -32.90 -7.13
C LEU A 497 -22.82 -33.79 -7.51
N SER A 498 -22.63 -34.62 -8.53
CA SER A 498 -23.64 -35.58 -8.95
C SER A 498 -23.89 -36.63 -7.86
N PRO A 499 -25.09 -37.21 -7.82
CA PRO A 499 -25.40 -38.32 -6.91
C PRO A 499 -24.41 -39.49 -7.03
N GLU A 500 -23.89 -39.74 -8.22
CA GLU A 500 -22.90 -40.77 -8.52
C GLU A 500 -21.57 -40.50 -7.81
N SER A 501 -21.03 -39.28 -7.93
CA SER A 501 -19.79 -38.90 -7.25
C SER A 501 -19.95 -38.83 -5.74
N LEU A 502 -21.10 -38.35 -5.24
CA LEU A 502 -21.39 -38.35 -3.82
C LEU A 502 -21.39 -39.78 -3.24
N ALA A 503 -21.98 -40.74 -3.95
CA ALA A 503 -21.94 -42.14 -3.57
C ALA A 503 -20.51 -42.70 -3.60
N ALA A 504 -19.70 -42.32 -4.59
CA ALA A 504 -18.29 -42.72 -4.69
C ALA A 504 -17.43 -42.13 -3.57
N ILE A 505 -17.66 -40.87 -3.17
CA ILE A 505 -17.00 -40.22 -2.02
C ILE A 505 -17.38 -40.91 -0.72
N GLU A 506 -18.67 -41.23 -0.55
CA GLU A 506 -19.14 -41.94 0.65
C GLU A 506 -18.54 -43.35 0.74
N GLN A 507 -18.38 -44.03 -0.41
CA GLN A 507 -17.69 -45.31 -0.51
C GLN A 507 -16.20 -45.18 -0.17
N ALA A 508 -15.49 -44.20 -0.73
CA ALA A 508 -14.08 -43.97 -0.43
C ALA A 508 -13.84 -43.71 1.07
N ASN A 509 -14.71 -42.91 1.70
CA ASN A 509 -14.69 -42.67 3.14
C ASN A 509 -15.05 -43.93 3.96
N ALA A 510 -15.93 -44.80 3.47
CA ALA A 510 -16.24 -46.08 4.10
C ALA A 510 -15.06 -47.05 4.01
N ASP A 511 -14.38 -47.12 2.86
CA ASP A 511 -13.22 -47.97 2.65
C ASP A 511 -12.05 -47.53 3.55
N ALA A 512 -11.80 -46.23 3.67
CA ALA A 512 -10.80 -45.69 4.60
C ALA A 512 -11.11 -46.07 6.06
N ARG A 513 -12.38 -45.98 6.49
CA ARG A 513 -12.81 -46.41 7.82
C ARG A 513 -12.58 -47.91 8.04
N LYS A 514 -12.85 -48.73 7.03
CA LYS A 514 -12.63 -50.18 7.07
C LYS A 514 -11.15 -50.54 7.21
N LEU A 515 -10.27 -49.85 6.47
CA LEU A 515 -8.81 -50.03 6.61
C LEU A 515 -8.33 -49.72 8.03
N VAL A 516 -8.88 -48.67 8.66
CA VAL A 516 -8.58 -48.35 10.07
C VAL A 516 -9.06 -49.46 11.02
N GLU A 517 -10.22 -50.06 10.77
CA GLU A 517 -10.69 -51.20 11.57
C GLU A 517 -9.80 -52.44 11.42
N GLU A 518 -9.34 -52.72 10.20
CA GLU A 518 -8.40 -53.80 9.91
C GLU A 518 -7.05 -53.59 10.62
N GLU A 519 -6.53 -52.35 10.59
CA GLU A 519 -5.30 -51.98 11.27
C GLU A 519 -5.43 -52.06 12.80
N LEU A 520 -6.57 -51.62 13.35
CA LEU A 520 -6.89 -51.78 14.77
C LEU A 520 -7.00 -53.26 15.18
N ALA A 521 -7.52 -54.11 14.29
CA ALA A 521 -7.59 -55.55 14.52
C ALA A 521 -6.18 -56.18 14.51
N ALA A 522 -5.29 -55.76 13.60
CA ALA A 522 -3.89 -56.18 13.54
C ALA A 522 -3.10 -55.78 14.80
N PHE A 523 -3.40 -54.61 15.36
CA PHE A 523 -2.79 -54.16 16.62
C PHE A 523 -3.23 -54.97 17.85
N GLY A 524 -4.45 -55.51 17.85
CA GLY A 524 -5.00 -56.28 18.97
C GLY A 524 -5.16 -55.45 20.27
N LYS A 525 -5.11 -56.10 21.44
CA LYS A 525 -5.32 -55.41 22.74
C LYS A 525 -4.09 -54.61 23.21
N ASP A 526 -2.90 -55.19 23.07
CA ASP A 526 -1.66 -54.67 23.67
C ASP A 526 -0.55 -54.36 22.63
N GLY A 527 -0.79 -54.56 21.33
CA GLY A 527 0.24 -54.37 20.30
C GLY A 527 1.36 -55.42 20.32
N LYS A 528 1.20 -56.52 21.06
CA LYS A 528 2.20 -57.59 21.16
C LYS A 528 2.27 -58.35 19.84
N GLY A 529 3.39 -58.22 19.12
CA GLY A 529 3.59 -58.82 17.81
C GLY A 529 3.20 -57.92 16.64
N TYR A 530 2.83 -56.67 16.90
CA TYR A 530 2.59 -55.66 15.87
C TYR A 530 3.93 -55.13 15.31
N GLU A 531 4.01 -55.00 13.99
CA GLU A 531 5.21 -54.51 13.32
C GLU A 531 5.40 -53.02 13.59
N THR A 532 6.51 -52.67 14.25
CA THR A 532 6.81 -51.30 14.65
C THR A 532 7.80 -50.65 13.72
N ARG A 533 7.58 -49.39 13.35
CA ARG A 533 8.57 -48.60 12.64
C ARG A 533 9.81 -48.37 13.54
N PRO A 534 11.03 -48.34 12.98
CA PRO A 534 12.24 -48.06 13.75
C PRO A 534 12.13 -46.73 14.52
N GLY A 535 12.46 -46.73 15.81
CA GLY A 535 12.45 -45.53 16.65
C GLY A 535 11.07 -45.09 17.16
N ARG A 536 10.00 -45.83 16.86
CA ARG A 536 8.63 -45.54 17.34
C ARG A 536 8.10 -46.66 18.21
N THR A 537 7.22 -46.33 19.14
CA THR A 537 6.48 -47.34 19.90
C THR A 537 5.42 -48.01 19.02
N PRO A 538 4.91 -49.21 19.39
CA PRO A 538 3.81 -49.85 18.67
C PRO A 538 2.57 -48.96 18.55
N ARG A 539 2.29 -48.15 19.58
CA ARG A 539 1.13 -47.24 19.58
C ARG A 539 1.32 -46.05 18.64
N GLU A 540 2.52 -45.48 18.59
CA GLU A 540 2.82 -44.41 17.64
C GLU A 540 2.82 -44.92 16.21
N THR A 541 3.34 -46.14 15.98
CA THR A 541 3.29 -46.77 14.65
C THR A 541 1.84 -46.97 14.20
N LEU A 542 0.97 -47.46 15.07
CA LEU A 542 -0.47 -47.59 14.79
C LEU A 542 -1.10 -46.25 14.41
N GLU A 543 -0.85 -45.20 15.20
CA GLU A 543 -1.43 -43.88 14.93
C GLU A 543 -0.90 -43.29 13.62
N GLU A 544 0.39 -43.45 13.30
CA GLU A 544 0.95 -43.02 12.02
C GLU A 544 0.35 -43.80 10.84
N ASN A 545 0.22 -45.12 10.95
CA ASN A 545 -0.38 -45.94 9.89
C ASN A 545 -1.84 -45.55 9.64
N ILE A 546 -2.63 -45.38 10.70
CA ILE A 546 -4.02 -44.92 10.59
C ILE A 546 -4.09 -43.53 9.93
N MET A 547 -3.21 -42.62 10.31
CA MET A 547 -3.15 -41.28 9.72
C MET A 547 -2.89 -41.32 8.21
N VAL A 548 -1.93 -42.15 7.77
CA VAL A 548 -1.64 -42.34 6.33
C VAL A 548 -2.87 -42.90 5.61
N MET A 549 -3.51 -43.93 6.15
CA MET A 549 -4.72 -44.52 5.54
C MET A 549 -5.88 -43.51 5.42
N LEU A 550 -6.07 -42.67 6.43
CA LEU A 550 -7.11 -41.64 6.40
C LEU A 550 -6.78 -40.48 5.46
N ASP A 551 -5.51 -40.09 5.37
CA ASP A 551 -5.05 -39.08 4.41
C ASP A 551 -5.17 -39.60 2.96
N GLU A 552 -4.85 -40.87 2.69
CA GLU A 552 -5.12 -41.52 1.39
C GLU A 552 -6.62 -41.59 1.06
N GLY A 553 -7.45 -41.90 2.06
CA GLY A 553 -8.91 -41.89 1.93
C GLY A 553 -9.45 -40.50 1.56
N LYS A 554 -8.98 -39.46 2.26
CA LYS A 554 -9.27 -38.06 1.95
C LYS A 554 -8.84 -37.71 0.53
N GLN A 555 -7.64 -38.12 0.11
CA GLN A 555 -7.13 -37.82 -1.22
C GLN A 555 -8.01 -38.43 -2.31
N LYS A 556 -8.40 -39.70 -2.19
CA LYS A 556 -9.33 -40.35 -3.14
C LYS A 556 -10.68 -39.64 -3.22
N ALA A 557 -11.27 -39.28 -2.07
CA ALA A 557 -12.51 -38.52 -2.02
C ALA A 557 -12.35 -37.13 -2.67
N GLY A 558 -11.21 -36.48 -2.43
CA GLY A 558 -10.86 -35.19 -3.02
C GLY A 558 -10.66 -35.26 -4.53
N ASP A 559 -9.99 -36.29 -5.04
CA ASP A 559 -9.76 -36.49 -6.48
C ASP A 559 -11.07 -36.71 -7.24
N ILE A 560 -12.01 -37.50 -6.67
CA ILE A 560 -13.35 -37.69 -7.25
C ILE A 560 -14.08 -36.34 -7.36
N ALA A 561 -14.11 -35.56 -6.28
CA ALA A 561 -14.74 -34.24 -6.29
C ALA A 561 -14.05 -33.29 -7.27
N LYS A 562 -12.71 -33.31 -7.32
CA LYS A 562 -11.90 -32.47 -8.19
C LYS A 562 -12.17 -32.76 -9.67
N ASP A 563 -12.20 -34.03 -10.04
CA ASP A 563 -12.42 -34.46 -11.42
C ASP A 563 -13.81 -34.06 -11.91
N GLU A 564 -14.82 -34.16 -11.07
CA GLU A 564 -16.17 -33.70 -11.42
C GLU A 564 -16.27 -32.18 -11.51
N LEU A 565 -15.73 -31.45 -10.52
CA LEU A 565 -15.75 -29.98 -10.56
C LEU A 565 -15.01 -29.45 -11.81
N ASN A 566 -13.94 -30.12 -12.23
CA ASN A 566 -13.23 -29.80 -13.46
C ASN A 566 -14.03 -30.11 -14.75
N GLN A 567 -14.99 -31.05 -14.72
CA GLN A 567 -15.86 -31.33 -15.87
C GLN A 567 -16.80 -30.16 -16.17
N SER A 568 -17.30 -29.49 -15.13
CA SER A 568 -18.02 -28.21 -15.25
C SER A 568 -17.14 -27.14 -15.90
N GLY A 569 -15.82 -27.28 -15.79
CA GLY A 569 -14.83 -26.50 -16.52
C GLY A 569 -15.03 -25.01 -16.33
N SER A 570 -15.03 -24.27 -17.44
CA SER A 570 -15.04 -22.80 -17.38
C SER A 570 -16.37 -22.16 -17.03
N THR A 571 -17.46 -22.91 -16.92
CA THR A 571 -18.73 -22.34 -16.48
C THR A 571 -18.83 -22.23 -14.96
N ASN A 572 -17.95 -22.90 -14.22
CA ASN A 572 -17.90 -22.85 -12.77
C ASN A 572 -16.94 -21.75 -12.31
N ALA A 573 -17.46 -20.73 -11.63
CA ALA A 573 -16.67 -19.58 -11.20
C ALA A 573 -15.70 -19.93 -10.07
N ALA A 574 -16.10 -20.79 -9.14
CA ALA A 574 -15.25 -21.23 -8.04
C ALA A 574 -14.00 -21.99 -8.55
N VAL A 575 -14.20 -22.87 -9.53
CA VAL A 575 -13.12 -23.59 -10.21
C VAL A 575 -12.20 -22.61 -10.96
N ASN A 576 -12.76 -21.63 -11.68
CA ASN A 576 -11.97 -20.59 -12.34
C ASN A 576 -11.10 -19.79 -11.35
N MET A 577 -11.61 -19.46 -10.15
CA MET A 577 -10.82 -18.78 -9.11
C MET A 577 -9.66 -19.64 -8.60
N ALA A 578 -9.91 -20.93 -8.37
CA ALA A 578 -8.90 -21.87 -7.87
C ALA A 578 -7.80 -22.17 -8.91
N ILE A 579 -8.19 -22.36 -10.18
CA ILE A 579 -7.25 -22.66 -11.27
C ILE A 579 -6.41 -21.43 -11.62
N SER A 580 -7.02 -20.25 -11.73
CA SER A 580 -6.29 -19.00 -12.03
C SER A 580 -5.38 -18.54 -10.89
N GLY A 581 -5.62 -19.04 -9.67
CA GLY A 581 -4.92 -18.62 -8.46
C GLY A 581 -5.37 -17.25 -7.95
N ALA A 582 -6.55 -16.78 -8.36
CA ALA A 582 -7.13 -15.53 -7.88
C ALA A 582 -7.45 -15.61 -6.39
N ARG A 583 -8.19 -16.65 -5.96
CA ARG A 583 -8.49 -16.93 -4.55
C ARG A 583 -8.90 -18.38 -4.36
N GLY A 584 -8.43 -18.98 -3.26
CA GLY A 584 -8.71 -20.38 -2.95
C GLY A 584 -7.83 -21.35 -3.73
N SER A 585 -7.94 -22.63 -3.38
CA SER A 585 -7.25 -23.74 -4.03
C SER A 585 -8.26 -24.83 -4.40
N MET A 586 -7.87 -25.74 -5.29
CA MET A 586 -8.70 -26.91 -5.58
C MET A 586 -8.94 -27.76 -4.34
N ASP A 587 -7.97 -27.84 -3.42
CA ASP A 587 -8.13 -28.57 -2.17
C ASP A 587 -9.18 -27.94 -1.24
N ASN A 588 -9.31 -26.61 -1.24
CA ASN A 588 -10.37 -25.94 -0.50
C ASN A 588 -11.74 -26.29 -1.08
N LEU A 589 -11.88 -26.31 -2.41
CA LEU A 589 -13.12 -26.70 -3.08
C LEU A 589 -13.49 -28.16 -2.81
N THR A 590 -12.51 -29.07 -2.84
CA THR A 590 -12.76 -30.49 -2.55
C THR A 590 -13.12 -30.73 -1.09
N MET A 591 -12.63 -29.92 -0.15
CA MET A 591 -13.09 -29.94 1.24
C MET A 591 -14.52 -29.40 1.40
N MET A 592 -14.89 -28.37 0.64
CA MET A 592 -16.23 -27.76 0.69
C MET A 592 -17.31 -28.66 0.07
N ALA A 593 -17.00 -29.32 -1.04
CA ALA A 593 -17.93 -30.19 -1.77
C ALA A 593 -17.84 -31.67 -1.34
N GLY A 594 -16.62 -32.21 -1.19
CA GLY A 594 -16.36 -33.64 -1.03
C GLY A 594 -16.23 -34.13 0.42
N SER A 595 -15.07 -33.93 1.05
CA SER A 595 -14.81 -34.39 2.43
C SER A 595 -13.69 -33.59 3.10
N ILE A 596 -13.86 -33.21 4.38
CA ILE A 596 -12.86 -32.42 5.13
C ILE A 596 -11.65 -33.30 5.53
N GLY A 597 -11.91 -34.52 6.00
CA GLY A 597 -10.88 -35.47 6.43
C GLY A 597 -10.54 -35.39 7.92
N GLN A 598 -9.30 -35.74 8.28
CA GLN A 598 -8.89 -35.94 9.68
C GLN A 598 -8.55 -34.62 10.39
N ALA A 599 -9.27 -34.30 11.47
CA ALA A 599 -8.93 -33.21 12.38
C ALA A 599 -7.68 -33.57 13.21
N LYS A 600 -6.69 -32.68 13.23
CA LYS A 600 -5.39 -32.90 13.88
C LYS A 600 -5.19 -31.87 14.99
N VAL A 601 -4.56 -32.29 16.08
CA VAL A 601 -4.06 -31.42 17.15
C VAL A 601 -2.60 -31.76 17.44
N ARG A 602 -1.68 -30.79 17.27
CA ARG A 602 -0.22 -30.97 17.41
C ARG A 602 0.31 -32.17 16.61
N GLY A 603 -0.14 -32.29 15.37
CA GLY A 603 0.24 -33.39 14.46
C GLY A 603 -0.35 -34.77 14.80
N LYS A 604 -1.17 -34.89 15.85
CA LYS A 604 -1.79 -36.16 16.26
C LYS A 604 -3.31 -36.10 16.11
N ARG A 605 -3.97 -37.26 16.03
CA ARG A 605 -5.44 -37.34 16.11
C ARG A 605 -5.92 -36.88 17.49
N LEU A 606 -7.22 -36.59 17.60
CA LEU A 606 -7.80 -36.11 18.85
C LEU A 606 -7.70 -37.18 19.95
N GLU A 607 -7.00 -36.87 21.04
CA GLU A 607 -6.92 -37.77 22.21
C GLU A 607 -7.43 -37.13 23.49
N ARG A 608 -7.40 -35.80 23.57
CA ARG A 608 -7.78 -35.07 24.78
C ARG A 608 -9.29 -35.00 24.89
N GLY A 609 -9.82 -35.37 26.05
CA GLY A 609 -11.26 -35.41 26.29
C GLY A 609 -11.59 -36.00 27.66
N TYR A 610 -12.60 -36.86 27.68
CA TYR A 610 -13.00 -37.64 28.86
C TYR A 610 -12.03 -38.81 29.10
N ASN A 611 -12.19 -39.50 30.25
CA ASN A 611 -11.40 -40.68 30.57
C ASN A 611 -11.58 -41.78 29.50
N ASP A 612 -10.50 -42.15 28.81
CA ASP A 612 -10.41 -43.10 27.69
C ASP A 612 -11.29 -42.81 26.46
N ARG A 613 -11.72 -41.57 26.20
CA ARG A 613 -12.48 -41.20 24.99
C ARG A 613 -12.51 -39.69 24.74
N VAL A 614 -12.62 -39.27 23.48
CA VAL A 614 -12.66 -37.84 23.13
C VAL A 614 -13.97 -37.20 23.57
N LEU A 615 -15.11 -37.73 23.12
CA LEU A 615 -16.46 -37.26 23.49
C LEU A 615 -17.25 -38.30 24.26
N ALA A 616 -18.25 -37.85 25.02
CA ALA A 616 -19.12 -38.71 25.81
C ALA A 616 -20.00 -39.66 24.96
N HIS A 617 -20.17 -39.34 23.67
CA HIS A 617 -20.93 -40.12 22.69
C HIS A 617 -20.20 -41.39 22.23
N PHE A 618 -18.88 -41.45 22.38
CA PHE A 618 -18.09 -42.62 21.98
C PHE A 618 -17.88 -43.61 23.14
N LYS A 619 -17.61 -44.86 22.77
CA LYS A 619 -17.24 -45.91 23.73
C LYS A 619 -15.85 -45.63 24.31
N ARG A 620 -15.64 -46.02 25.57
CA ARG A 620 -14.32 -45.94 26.20
C ARG A 620 -13.34 -46.88 25.52
N GLY A 621 -12.11 -46.44 25.34
CA GLY A 621 -11.06 -47.16 24.61
C GLY A 621 -11.18 -47.07 23.09
N GLY A 622 -12.15 -46.31 22.56
CA GLY A 622 -12.34 -46.11 21.12
C GLY A 622 -11.12 -45.47 20.44
N ARG A 623 -10.73 -46.06 19.31
CA ARG A 623 -9.62 -45.61 18.45
C ARG A 623 -9.98 -45.59 16.97
N GLY A 624 -11.27 -45.82 16.65
CA GLY A 624 -11.76 -45.76 15.28
C GLY A 624 -11.59 -44.37 14.68
N ALA A 625 -11.79 -44.27 13.37
CA ALA A 625 -11.65 -42.99 12.65
C ALA A 625 -12.57 -41.89 13.24
N LEU A 626 -13.86 -42.19 13.42
CA LEU A 626 -14.85 -41.25 13.97
C LEU A 626 -14.58 -40.90 15.45
N ASP A 627 -14.11 -41.85 16.25
CA ASP A 627 -13.82 -41.64 17.68
C ASP A 627 -12.73 -40.57 17.90
N ARG A 628 -11.90 -40.33 16.87
CA ARG A 628 -10.64 -39.58 16.94
C ARG A 628 -10.56 -38.43 15.94
N GLY A 629 -11.66 -38.01 15.33
CA GLY A 629 -11.69 -36.77 14.53
C GLY A 629 -11.72 -36.91 13.03
N PHE A 630 -12.00 -38.08 12.47
CA PHE A 630 -12.24 -38.18 11.04
C PHE A 630 -13.61 -37.58 10.69
N ILE A 631 -13.60 -36.56 9.83
CA ILE A 631 -14.80 -35.85 9.37
C ILE A 631 -15.09 -36.30 7.95
N SER A 632 -16.16 -37.07 7.79
CA SER A 632 -16.53 -37.64 6.51
C SER A 632 -17.37 -36.68 5.66
N ASN A 633 -18.12 -35.78 6.31
CA ASN A 633 -18.95 -34.80 5.63
C ASN A 633 -18.15 -33.60 5.10
N SER A 634 -18.75 -32.88 4.16
CA SER A 634 -18.25 -31.61 3.62
C SER A 634 -18.99 -30.42 4.22
N PHE A 635 -18.46 -29.20 4.02
CA PHE A 635 -19.12 -27.99 4.51
C PHE A 635 -20.49 -27.78 3.88
N LYS A 636 -20.65 -28.16 2.61
CA LYS A 636 -21.91 -28.10 1.88
C LYS A 636 -22.96 -29.07 2.40
N ARG A 637 -22.58 -30.33 2.66
CA ARG A 637 -23.51 -31.35 3.21
C ARG A 637 -23.90 -31.05 4.66
N GLY A 638 -23.04 -30.32 5.37
CA GLY A 638 -23.19 -29.97 6.77
C GLY A 638 -22.52 -31.00 7.68
N LEU A 639 -22.07 -30.54 8.85
CA LEU A 639 -21.31 -31.36 9.80
C LEU A 639 -22.23 -31.93 10.88
N GLU A 640 -21.93 -33.17 11.30
CA GLU A 640 -22.55 -33.71 12.52
C GLU A 640 -22.10 -32.94 13.76
N PRO A 641 -22.89 -32.93 14.86
CA PRO A 641 -22.50 -32.22 16.09
C PRO A 641 -21.14 -32.66 16.67
N THR A 642 -20.79 -33.93 16.51
CA THR A 642 -19.49 -34.50 16.90
C THR A 642 -18.37 -33.99 16.00
N GLU A 643 -18.55 -34.04 14.68
CA GLU A 643 -17.62 -33.52 13.68
C GLU A 643 -17.38 -32.01 13.86
N PHE A 644 -18.45 -31.23 14.04
CA PHE A 644 -18.36 -29.79 14.28
C PHE A 644 -17.52 -29.44 15.50
N PHE A 645 -17.75 -30.14 16.63
CA PHE A 645 -16.96 -29.91 17.84
C PHE A 645 -15.49 -30.29 17.62
N MET A 646 -15.22 -31.43 17.01
CA MET A 646 -13.86 -31.91 16.76
C MET A 646 -13.08 -30.99 15.80
N LEU A 647 -13.73 -30.51 14.73
CA LEU A 647 -13.16 -29.51 13.83
C LEU A 647 -12.84 -28.21 14.57
N SER A 648 -13.74 -27.76 15.44
CA SER A 648 -13.55 -26.55 16.25
C SER A 648 -12.35 -26.65 17.19
N VAL A 649 -12.04 -27.85 17.71
CA VAL A 649 -10.83 -28.08 18.53
C VAL A 649 -9.57 -27.90 17.69
N SER A 650 -9.54 -28.44 16.47
CA SER A 650 -8.40 -28.27 15.54
C SER A 650 -8.23 -26.80 15.16
N GLY A 651 -9.31 -26.11 14.77
CA GLY A 651 -9.25 -24.68 14.44
C GLY A 651 -8.78 -23.79 15.60
N ARG A 652 -9.03 -24.18 16.86
CA ARG A 652 -8.52 -23.45 18.03
C ARG A 652 -6.99 -23.50 18.12
N GLU A 653 -6.35 -24.59 17.71
CA GLU A 653 -4.90 -24.69 17.73
C GLU A 653 -4.27 -23.69 16.75
N SER A 654 -4.76 -23.65 15.50
CA SER A 654 -4.23 -22.73 14.47
C SER A 654 -4.29 -21.27 14.94
N LEU A 655 -5.37 -20.87 15.62
CA LEU A 655 -5.50 -19.53 16.21
C LEU A 655 -4.48 -19.27 17.33
N VAL A 656 -4.21 -20.26 18.18
CA VAL A 656 -3.26 -20.13 19.29
C VAL A 656 -1.82 -20.09 18.78
N ASP A 657 -1.47 -20.96 17.82
CA ASP A 657 -0.11 -21.02 17.29
C ASP A 657 0.27 -19.73 16.55
N THR A 658 -0.65 -19.19 15.75
CA THR A 658 -0.49 -17.89 15.09
C THR A 658 -0.15 -16.77 16.09
N ALA A 659 -0.83 -16.76 17.24
CA ALA A 659 -0.57 -15.78 18.30
C ALA A 659 0.81 -15.97 18.96
N VAL A 660 1.23 -17.21 19.21
CA VAL A 660 2.52 -17.52 19.87
C VAL A 660 3.70 -17.28 18.93
N ARG A 661 3.58 -17.65 17.65
CA ARG A 661 4.64 -17.50 16.63
C ARG A 661 5.05 -16.04 16.45
N THR A 662 4.10 -15.12 16.54
CA THR A 662 4.31 -13.67 16.44
C THR A 662 5.31 -13.15 17.48
N ALA A 663 5.25 -13.64 18.72
CA ALA A 663 6.15 -13.18 19.78
C ALA A 663 7.60 -13.68 19.59
N LYS A 664 7.78 -14.94 19.19
CA LYS A 664 9.10 -15.55 18.98
C LYS A 664 9.80 -14.97 17.75
N SER A 665 9.09 -14.91 16.62
CA SER A 665 9.62 -14.40 15.35
C SER A 665 10.07 -12.93 15.47
N GLY A 666 9.24 -12.05 16.03
CA GLY A 666 9.59 -10.64 16.20
C GLY A 666 10.78 -10.42 17.15
N TYR A 667 10.94 -11.27 18.18
CA TYR A 667 12.10 -11.21 19.06
C TYR A 667 13.38 -11.65 18.33
N MET A 668 13.34 -12.74 17.58
CA MET A 668 14.46 -13.21 16.76
C MET A 668 14.87 -12.15 15.73
N GLN A 669 13.90 -11.60 15.01
CA GLN A 669 14.13 -10.54 14.02
C GLN A 669 14.84 -9.34 14.65
N ARG A 670 14.38 -8.87 15.82
CA ARG A 670 15.03 -7.75 16.51
C ARG A 670 16.47 -8.07 16.94
N ARG A 671 16.74 -9.30 17.37
CA ARG A 671 18.11 -9.71 17.72
C ARG A 671 19.03 -9.68 16.51
N LEU A 672 18.55 -10.14 15.36
CA LEU A 672 19.30 -10.13 14.11
C LEU A 672 19.55 -8.71 13.61
N ILE A 673 18.52 -7.84 13.62
CA ILE A 673 18.66 -6.44 13.23
C ILE A 673 19.73 -5.74 14.08
N ASN A 674 19.64 -5.84 15.41
CA ASN A 674 20.60 -5.22 16.31
C ASN A 674 22.03 -5.78 16.21
N ALA A 675 22.22 -6.95 15.57
CA ALA A 675 23.53 -7.56 15.38
C ALA A 675 24.15 -7.19 14.03
N MET A 676 23.36 -6.69 13.09
CA MET A 676 23.77 -6.44 11.69
C MET A 676 23.49 -5.00 11.22
N ASP A 677 22.98 -4.12 12.08
CA ASP A 677 22.60 -2.75 11.74
C ASP A 677 23.78 -1.86 11.33
N ASP A 678 24.99 -2.25 11.71
CA ASP A 678 26.22 -1.50 11.47
C ASP A 678 26.98 -1.96 10.20
N LEU A 679 26.46 -2.96 9.49
CA LEU A 679 27.04 -3.50 8.26
C LEU A 679 26.69 -2.64 7.05
N LYS A 680 27.68 -2.32 6.22
CA LYS A 680 27.54 -1.52 4.99
C LYS A 680 28.39 -2.07 3.87
N VAL A 681 27.90 -1.94 2.64
CA VAL A 681 28.69 -2.18 1.42
C VAL A 681 29.54 -0.94 1.15
N TYR A 682 30.84 -1.14 0.90
CA TYR A 682 31.77 -0.08 0.55
C TYR A 682 32.00 -0.07 -0.96
N ASP A 683 32.19 1.14 -1.50
CA ASP A 683 32.51 1.35 -2.91
C ASP A 683 34.03 1.13 -3.15
N ASP A 684 34.45 -0.12 -3.02
CA ASP A 684 35.77 -0.60 -3.45
C ASP A 684 35.61 -1.61 -4.59
N GLU A 685 36.73 -2.03 -5.21
CA GLU A 685 36.71 -2.88 -6.42
C GLU A 685 35.88 -4.17 -6.27
N MET A 686 35.74 -4.69 -5.05
CA MET A 686 35.05 -5.95 -4.76
C MET A 686 33.72 -5.75 -4.01
N LEU A 687 33.27 -4.52 -3.77
CA LEU A 687 32.06 -4.21 -2.98
C LEU A 687 32.08 -4.87 -1.60
N SER A 688 33.17 -4.70 -0.84
CA SER A 688 33.34 -5.37 0.45
C SER A 688 32.29 -4.91 1.48
N VAL A 689 31.84 -5.85 2.32
CA VAL A 689 30.91 -5.57 3.42
C VAL A 689 31.71 -5.37 4.69
N ARG A 690 31.57 -4.20 5.31
CA ARG A 690 32.30 -3.85 6.53
C ARG A 690 31.39 -3.30 7.60
N ASN A 691 31.81 -3.48 8.84
CA ASN A 691 31.14 -2.92 10.01
C ASN A 691 31.60 -1.48 10.30
N THR A 692 31.04 -0.83 11.33
CA THR A 692 31.39 0.56 11.69
C THR A 692 32.82 0.74 12.18
N ALA A 693 33.47 -0.33 12.66
CA ALA A 693 34.88 -0.36 13.01
C ALA A 693 35.81 -0.65 11.81
N ASN A 694 35.27 -0.58 10.58
CA ASN A 694 35.96 -0.87 9.32
C ASN A 694 36.57 -2.27 9.25
N ARG A 695 35.98 -3.25 9.96
CA ARG A 695 36.35 -4.66 9.86
C ARG A 695 35.58 -5.28 8.69
N ILE A 696 36.31 -5.95 7.81
CA ILE A 696 35.73 -6.67 6.67
C ILE A 696 35.02 -7.92 7.20
N ILE A 697 33.74 -8.05 6.85
CA ILE A 697 32.90 -9.22 7.14
C ILE A 697 32.78 -10.10 5.89
N GLN A 698 32.64 -9.49 4.72
CA GLN A 698 32.70 -10.16 3.43
C GLN A 698 33.65 -9.41 2.50
N PHE A 699 34.50 -10.14 1.78
CA PHE A 699 35.39 -9.56 0.78
C PHE A 699 34.65 -9.10 -0.48
N SER A 700 33.56 -9.78 -0.82
CA SER A 700 32.62 -9.42 -1.89
C SER A 700 31.20 -9.54 -1.39
N TYR A 701 30.36 -8.54 -1.66
CA TYR A 701 28.94 -8.55 -1.29
C TYR A 701 28.24 -9.75 -1.91
N GLY A 702 27.65 -10.62 -1.09
CA GLY A 702 26.93 -11.80 -1.60
C GLY A 702 27.80 -12.83 -2.33
N GLU A 703 29.13 -12.69 -2.29
CA GLU A 703 30.11 -13.47 -3.08
C GLU A 703 30.04 -13.28 -4.60
N ASP A 704 29.01 -12.60 -5.13
CA ASP A 704 28.79 -12.32 -6.55
C ASP A 704 28.66 -10.82 -6.89
N GLY A 705 28.56 -9.95 -5.87
CA GLY A 705 28.40 -8.51 -6.01
C GLY A 705 26.99 -8.07 -6.43
N ILE A 706 26.00 -8.95 -6.42
CA ILE A 706 24.69 -8.70 -7.05
C ILE A 706 23.64 -8.39 -5.99
N ASP A 707 22.93 -7.26 -6.17
CA ASP A 707 21.74 -6.96 -5.40
C ASP A 707 20.60 -7.92 -5.80
N PRO A 708 20.04 -8.71 -4.87
CA PRO A 708 18.96 -9.63 -5.18
C PRO A 708 17.75 -8.98 -5.84
N SER A 709 17.45 -7.70 -5.54
CA SER A 709 16.34 -6.97 -6.18
C SER A 709 16.57 -6.64 -7.65
N ARG A 710 17.82 -6.69 -8.12
CA ARG A 710 18.22 -6.48 -9.52
C ARG A 710 18.48 -7.79 -10.26
N GLY A 711 18.48 -8.92 -9.55
CA GLY A 711 18.53 -10.26 -10.13
C GLY A 711 17.15 -10.82 -10.44
N VAL A 712 17.11 -12.07 -10.92
CA VAL A 712 15.87 -12.79 -11.27
C VAL A 712 15.72 -14.00 -10.35
N HIS A 713 14.86 -13.88 -9.33
CA HIS A 713 14.64 -14.96 -8.34
C HIS A 713 15.95 -15.51 -7.72
N GLY A 714 16.91 -14.62 -7.43
CA GLY A 714 18.23 -14.95 -6.88
C GLY A 714 19.26 -15.42 -7.92
N SER A 715 18.90 -15.48 -9.20
CA SER A 715 19.86 -15.70 -10.29
C SER A 715 20.42 -14.36 -10.79
N PRO A 716 21.73 -14.27 -11.07
CA PRO A 716 22.38 -13.09 -11.66
C PRO A 716 21.77 -12.62 -12.98
N PHE A 717 21.38 -13.57 -13.83
CA PHE A 717 20.84 -13.33 -15.16
C PHE A 717 19.83 -14.41 -15.52
N ASN A 718 18.82 -14.03 -16.31
CA ASN A 718 17.89 -14.99 -16.90
C ASN A 718 18.47 -15.50 -18.23
N ILE A 719 19.14 -16.65 -18.19
CA ILE A 719 19.77 -17.27 -19.37
C ILE A 719 18.73 -17.49 -20.46
N ASP A 720 17.54 -17.96 -20.10
CA ASP A 720 16.53 -18.37 -21.07
C ASP A 720 16.04 -17.16 -21.88
N VAL A 721 15.80 -16.02 -21.23
CA VAL A 721 15.43 -14.77 -21.92
C VAL A 721 16.53 -14.27 -22.84
N ILE A 722 17.80 -14.30 -22.40
CA ILE A 722 18.94 -13.87 -23.22
C ILE A 722 19.10 -14.79 -24.44
N VAL A 723 18.93 -16.10 -24.26
CA VAL A 723 19.02 -17.09 -25.32
C VAL A 723 17.84 -16.94 -26.29
N ASP A 724 16.62 -16.70 -25.79
CA ASP A 724 15.43 -16.48 -26.60
C ASP A 724 15.52 -15.19 -27.42
N GLU A 725 16.09 -14.12 -26.84
CA GLU A 725 16.38 -12.87 -27.56
C GLU A 725 17.43 -13.07 -28.65
N ALA A 726 18.48 -13.85 -28.38
CA ALA A 726 19.58 -14.08 -29.31
C ALA A 726 19.24 -15.09 -30.43
N LEU A 727 18.46 -16.14 -30.14
CA LEU A 727 18.18 -17.25 -31.06
C LEU A 727 16.79 -17.17 -31.70
N GLY A 728 15.88 -16.35 -31.17
CA GLY A 728 14.48 -16.34 -31.56
C GLY A 728 13.69 -17.52 -30.95
N THR A 729 12.42 -17.28 -30.71
CA THR A 729 11.51 -18.16 -29.94
C THR A 729 11.01 -19.41 -30.69
N GLU A 730 11.81 -20.05 -31.55
CA GLU A 730 11.36 -21.16 -32.42
C GLU A 730 11.51 -22.58 -31.81
N GLY A 731 12.02 -22.71 -30.59
CA GLY A 731 12.20 -24.00 -29.90
C GLY A 731 11.05 -24.40 -28.98
N ALA A 732 10.77 -25.71 -28.84
CA ALA A 732 9.87 -26.23 -27.80
C ALA A 732 10.49 -26.07 -26.41
N THR A 733 9.67 -25.76 -25.39
CA THR A 733 10.11 -25.62 -24.00
C THR A 733 10.75 -26.92 -23.51
N VAL A 734 12.06 -26.93 -23.29
CA VAL A 734 12.72 -28.01 -22.55
C VAL A 734 12.86 -27.54 -21.11
N VAL A 735 11.80 -27.70 -20.32
CA VAL A 735 11.86 -27.47 -18.87
C VAL A 735 12.65 -28.63 -18.24
N GLN A 736 13.98 -28.52 -18.18
CA GLN A 736 14.82 -29.39 -17.36
C GLN A 736 15.14 -28.82 -15.98
N ARG A 737 14.93 -27.50 -15.78
CA ARG A 737 14.86 -26.97 -14.42
C ARG A 737 13.48 -27.30 -13.91
N GLN A 738 13.40 -28.33 -13.05
CA GLN A 738 12.41 -28.29 -11.98
C GLN A 738 12.49 -26.87 -11.43
N SER A 739 11.49 -26.05 -11.74
CA SER A 739 11.17 -24.94 -10.86
C SER A 739 11.23 -25.57 -9.48
N ARG A 740 12.03 -25.01 -8.58
CA ARG A 740 11.71 -25.16 -7.17
C ARG A 740 10.30 -24.61 -7.08
N GLU A 741 9.31 -25.46 -7.30
CA GLU A 741 8.01 -25.31 -6.73
C GLU A 741 8.37 -25.05 -5.28
N ARG A 742 8.17 -23.81 -4.86
CA ARG A 742 7.94 -23.60 -3.46
C ARG A 742 6.73 -24.48 -3.25
N ASP A 743 6.93 -25.64 -2.63
CA ASP A 743 5.81 -26.40 -2.14
C ASP A 743 4.95 -25.36 -1.43
N GLU A 744 3.77 -25.07 -1.96
CA GLU A 744 2.67 -24.54 -1.18
C GLU A 744 2.23 -25.65 -0.19
N SER A 745 3.17 -26.43 0.37
CA SER A 745 3.08 -26.76 1.77
C SER A 745 3.03 -25.39 2.44
N GLU A 746 1.86 -25.01 2.95
CA GLU A 746 1.89 -24.34 4.23
C GLU A 746 2.99 -25.03 5.03
N GLU A 747 4.11 -24.33 5.26
CA GLU A 747 5.10 -24.76 6.22
C GLU A 747 4.38 -24.70 7.57
N ASP A 748 3.52 -25.69 7.83
CA ASP A 748 3.43 -26.35 9.10
C ASP A 748 4.84 -26.92 9.30
N MET A 749 5.75 -26.02 9.70
CA MET A 749 7.03 -26.33 10.28
C MET A 749 6.70 -27.13 11.52
N GLY A 750 6.47 -28.43 11.27
CA GLY A 750 6.24 -29.45 12.27
C GLY A 750 7.24 -29.19 13.37
N ALA A 751 6.71 -29.09 14.58
CA ALA A 751 7.48 -28.92 15.78
C ALA A 751 8.71 -29.82 15.71
N TRP A 752 9.89 -29.22 15.54
CA TRP A 752 11.13 -29.89 15.89
C TRP A 752 10.98 -30.19 17.38
N GLU A 753 10.67 -31.45 17.70
CA GLU A 753 10.70 -31.98 19.05
C GLU A 753 12.10 -31.72 19.59
N PHE A 754 12.22 -30.68 20.42
CA PHE A 754 13.34 -30.60 21.34
C PHE A 754 13.07 -31.65 22.41
N ASP A 755 13.73 -32.80 22.27
CA ASP A 755 13.92 -33.75 23.35
C ASP A 755 14.68 -33.03 24.47
N ASP A 756 13.96 -32.64 25.53
CA ASP A 756 14.56 -32.24 26.80
C ASP A 756 14.99 -33.51 27.55
N SER A 757 16.06 -34.15 27.04
CA SER A 757 16.75 -35.20 27.78
C SER A 757 17.65 -34.54 28.83
N GLY A 758 17.09 -34.41 30.03
CA GLY A 758 17.68 -34.05 31.31
C GLY A 758 19.20 -33.83 31.42
N SER A 759 19.55 -32.65 31.94
CA SER A 759 20.63 -32.55 32.91
C SER A 759 20.13 -31.85 34.18
N ASN A 760 19.73 -32.65 35.17
CA ASN A 760 19.85 -32.25 36.57
C ASN A 760 21.34 -31.98 36.84
N GLY A 761 21.68 -30.73 37.14
CA GLY A 761 22.99 -30.33 37.64
C GLY A 761 22.80 -29.08 38.48
N GLY A 762 22.73 -29.27 39.80
CA GLY A 762 22.56 -28.19 40.77
C GLY A 762 23.78 -27.27 40.90
N GLU A 763 23.51 -26.15 41.54
CA GLU A 763 24.42 -25.29 42.32
C GLU A 763 25.73 -24.82 41.66
N SER A 764 25.77 -23.53 41.26
CA SER A 764 26.49 -22.45 41.98
C SER A 764 26.26 -21.09 41.32
#